data_AF-A0A7Y2FYW8-F1
#
_entry.id   AF-A0A7Y2FYW8-F1
#
_cell.length_a   1.000
_cell.length_b   1.000
_cell.length_c   1.000
_cell.angle_alpha   90.00
_cell.angle_beta   90.00
_cell.angle_gamma   90.00
#
_symmetry.space_group_name_H-M   'P 1'
#
loop_
_entity.id
_entity.type
_entity.pdbx_description
1 polymer ?
#
loop_
_entity_poly.entity_id
_entity_poly.type
_entity_poly.pdbx_seq_one_letter_code
_entity_poly.pdbx_strand_id
1 'polypeptide(L)'
;MPENLPTIGHDPASPWEDWFRALQFLINFEGEIDEALDLLSRVFKDTYLHFTKKDNIAFGTLYSRMTYVDHFFQLPGWLSQQAHQWRLQRKKGLETMEEKRDLQNLGIHTLAHLIEKLSGKQIPESLKNNLPNPAKFEADSTDPGSYIESVRLSIVSAEEDSRMFIGFSERIPGKKWKVDYSGLEIEKLLAHFGTTFKFPVPIQAIKVNIQGDVLRPRTIVLQPDYLVDVSTISECFQATGAFPVLALQRQFLPFSMGLPLILGNIANMFLDELLIDPEVPFKVLIKKIFAVQPLAISLMDDALVSKLIQQAQDHYQHLVNVIKEDFKKQRIEPKDCLLEPTFFSSVHGLQGRLDIFFPDPDNPSIIELKSGKVYKPNSYGLAINHYVQTLLYDLLIKFAFKRRLKTTNYILYSKIKDRPLRFAPPAFDQQAKALELRNHILLQEFQLAEDGLKEDLLGATFFKRLDPRKNTKLSGFHQQDLFRIYGAFQQLTSLEKKYFISFSSFVAREKILSKIGKDNGRRSLGQSNLWRDSIREKLNRFEILHELKLEANESGEAEPMLYFKRNPEQALTNFRKGDIGILYPALSKDGNPLHQQLFKGTIISLEKDRVQFRLRHKQFNTQVFDQFNQWNIEHDMIESGFTGLQKGLFAFAESPKHLRDLYLGKRPPEKPKYNNDLVAPKGMTGHQELVFKKALQAKEYFLLWGPPGTGKTKILLRNLVAYLLEQTKENILLLAYTNRAVDEICGAIESINADVQSKYLRIGSRYSTGEPFVQQLLQQQIAEVDTRAKLRELIQSKRVVVSTVASMATKPELLKLHNFDRVIIDEASQILEPMLVGLLAKFKQSILIGDHKQ
;
A
#
# COMPACT_ATOMS: atom_id res chain seq x y z
N MET A 1 -11.05 33.07 -5.22
CA MET A 1 -9.74 33.52 -5.75
C MET A 1 -9.95 34.92 -6.31
N PRO A 2 -9.07 35.89 -6.06
CA PRO A 2 -9.14 37.17 -6.75
C PRO A 2 -8.86 36.95 -8.24
N GLU A 3 -9.62 37.59 -9.12
CA GLU A 3 -9.62 37.26 -10.55
C GLU A 3 -8.44 37.88 -11.32
N ASN A 4 -7.78 38.88 -10.74
CA ASN A 4 -6.62 39.58 -11.30
C ASN A 4 -5.29 38.80 -11.19
N LEU A 5 -5.30 37.48 -10.98
CA LEU A 5 -4.08 36.67 -11.05
C LEU A 5 -3.66 36.50 -12.51
N PRO A 6 -2.40 36.80 -12.90
CA PRO A 6 -1.94 36.51 -14.25
C PRO A 6 -2.08 35.00 -14.51
N THR A 7 -2.74 34.63 -15.61
CA THR A 7 -2.85 33.24 -16.05
C THR A 7 -1.47 32.73 -16.45
N ILE A 8 -0.78 32.07 -15.52
CA ILE A 8 0.52 31.44 -15.75
C ILE A 8 0.32 30.24 -16.69
N GLY A 9 1.06 30.20 -17.80
CA GLY A 9 1.16 29.02 -18.67
C GLY A 9 0.27 29.04 -19.91
N HIS A 10 0.00 30.22 -20.48
CA HIS A 10 -0.73 30.32 -21.74
C HIS A 10 0.14 30.08 -22.98
N ASP A 11 1.44 30.39 -22.92
CA ASP A 11 2.41 29.98 -23.95
C ASP A 11 3.29 28.79 -23.48
N PRO A 12 3.29 27.65 -24.19
CA PRO A 12 4.22 26.55 -23.94
C PRO A 12 5.67 26.80 -24.42
N ALA A 13 5.98 27.88 -25.15
CA ALA A 13 7.33 28.19 -25.60
C ALA A 13 8.12 29.14 -24.67
N SER A 14 7.49 30.20 -24.16
CA SER A 14 8.18 31.37 -23.57
C SER A 14 7.86 31.65 -22.08
N PRO A 15 7.74 30.63 -21.20
CA PRO A 15 7.11 30.79 -19.87
C PRO A 15 7.84 31.72 -18.91
N TRP A 16 9.09 32.12 -19.21
CA TRP A 16 9.84 33.06 -18.38
C TRP A 16 9.25 34.46 -18.36
N GLU A 17 8.59 34.92 -19.44
CA GLU A 17 7.92 36.23 -19.45
C GLU A 17 6.74 36.26 -18.48
N ASP A 18 5.95 35.18 -18.46
CA ASP A 18 4.85 35.00 -17.51
C ASP A 18 5.38 34.94 -16.07
N TRP A 19 6.50 34.26 -15.82
CA TRP A 19 7.10 34.21 -14.48
C TRP A 19 7.66 35.57 -14.04
N PHE A 20 8.29 36.34 -14.94
CA PHE A 20 8.72 37.70 -14.63
C PHE A 20 7.52 38.62 -14.37
N ARG A 21 6.42 38.49 -15.13
CA ARG A 21 5.16 39.22 -14.84
C ARG A 21 4.57 38.82 -13.48
N ALA A 22 4.61 37.54 -13.12
CA ALA A 22 4.17 37.07 -11.82
C ALA A 22 5.05 37.64 -10.69
N LEU A 23 6.37 37.74 -10.87
CA LEU A 23 7.27 38.42 -9.94
C LEU A 23 6.95 39.92 -9.80
N GLN A 24 6.68 40.60 -10.91
CA GLN A 24 6.32 42.01 -10.90
C GLN A 24 5.01 42.25 -10.14
N PHE A 25 4.03 41.37 -10.33
CA PHE A 25 2.79 41.35 -9.58
C PHE A 25 3.03 41.13 -8.08
N LEU A 26 3.88 40.15 -7.73
CA LEU A 26 4.21 39.82 -6.33
C LEU A 26 4.94 40.93 -5.58
N ILE A 27 5.77 41.72 -6.26
CA ILE A 27 6.44 42.90 -5.68
C ILE A 27 5.41 43.98 -5.34
N ASN A 28 4.37 44.13 -6.17
CA ASN A 28 3.33 45.13 -6.02
C ASN A 28 2.06 44.58 -5.31
N PHE A 29 2.13 43.40 -4.71
CA PHE A 29 0.95 42.72 -4.17
C PHE A 29 0.57 43.30 -2.80
N GLU A 30 -0.60 43.95 -2.73
CA GLU A 30 -1.12 44.58 -1.50
C GLU A 30 -2.08 43.68 -0.69
N GLY A 31 -2.29 42.42 -1.12
CA GLY A 31 -3.16 41.46 -0.43
C GLY A 31 -2.52 40.76 0.78
N GLU A 32 -3.14 39.69 1.26
CA GLU A 32 -2.60 38.93 2.39
C GLU A 32 -1.26 38.27 2.05
N ILE A 33 -0.25 38.44 2.91
CA ILE A 33 1.10 37.92 2.65
C ILE A 33 1.15 36.41 2.43
N ASP A 34 0.23 35.67 3.05
CA ASP A 34 0.11 34.24 2.89
C ASP A 34 -0.34 33.83 1.48
N GLU A 35 -1.14 34.66 0.81
CA GLU A 35 -1.50 34.48 -0.60
C GLU A 35 -0.29 34.74 -1.52
N ALA A 36 0.49 35.79 -1.23
CA ALA A 36 1.71 36.08 -1.97
C ALA A 36 2.74 34.94 -1.87
N LEU A 37 2.93 34.39 -0.67
CA LEU A 37 3.82 33.25 -0.43
C LEU A 37 3.31 31.96 -1.12
N ASP A 38 2.00 31.76 -1.21
CA ASP A 38 1.43 30.64 -1.96
C ASP A 38 1.63 30.79 -3.47
N LEU A 39 1.45 32.00 -4.01
CA LEU A 39 1.72 32.27 -5.42
C LEU A 39 3.21 32.10 -5.73
N LEU A 40 4.12 32.64 -4.90
CA LEU A 40 5.56 32.38 -4.99
C LEU A 40 5.86 30.89 -5.01
N SER A 41 5.24 30.11 -4.12
CA SER A 41 5.40 28.64 -4.07
C SER A 41 4.97 27.95 -5.35
N ARG A 42 3.90 28.42 -5.99
CA ARG A 42 3.43 27.88 -7.29
C ARG A 42 4.44 28.19 -8.39
N VAL A 43 4.86 29.45 -8.52
CA VAL A 43 5.84 29.84 -9.56
C VAL A 43 7.16 29.11 -9.36
N PHE A 44 7.65 29.01 -8.12
CA PHE A 44 8.86 28.26 -7.80
C PHE A 44 8.77 26.80 -8.27
N LYS A 45 7.67 26.11 -7.94
CA LYS A 45 7.42 24.72 -8.37
C LYS A 45 7.32 24.60 -9.89
N ASP A 46 6.60 25.51 -10.54
CA ASP A 46 6.40 25.52 -11.99
C ASP A 46 7.71 25.77 -12.75
N THR A 47 8.59 26.64 -12.25
CA THR A 47 9.93 26.86 -12.82
C THR A 47 10.73 25.57 -12.84
N TYR A 48 10.90 24.91 -11.68
CA TYR A 48 11.66 23.65 -11.64
C TYR A 48 10.98 22.53 -12.44
N LEU A 49 9.64 22.46 -12.45
CA LEU A 49 8.89 21.49 -13.24
C LEU A 49 9.13 21.66 -14.74
N HIS A 50 9.11 22.90 -15.23
CA HIS A 50 9.33 23.20 -16.64
C HIS A 50 10.69 22.69 -17.12
N PHE A 51 11.75 22.99 -16.37
CA PHE A 51 13.13 22.59 -16.72
C PHE A 51 13.42 21.11 -16.56
N THR A 52 12.49 20.32 -16.02
CA THR A 52 12.65 18.86 -15.85
C THR A 52 11.61 18.03 -16.61
N LYS A 53 10.71 18.69 -17.37
CA LYS A 53 9.59 18.04 -18.05
C LYS A 53 10.05 17.06 -19.14
N LYS A 54 11.20 17.31 -19.76
CA LYS A 54 11.73 16.52 -20.89
C LYS A 54 12.56 15.31 -20.44
N ASP A 55 13.04 15.27 -19.20
CA ASP A 55 14.03 14.29 -18.76
C ASP A 55 13.43 12.89 -18.46
N ASN A 56 12.09 12.80 -18.42
CA ASN A 56 11.36 11.56 -18.11
C ASN A 56 11.87 10.87 -16.82
N ILE A 57 12.22 11.69 -15.81
CA ILE A 57 12.61 11.29 -14.46
C ILE A 57 11.42 11.50 -13.53
N ALA A 58 11.12 10.51 -12.70
CA ALA A 58 10.13 10.64 -11.64
C ALA A 58 10.81 11.19 -10.37
N PHE A 59 10.53 12.46 -10.04
CA PHE A 59 10.99 13.04 -8.79
C PHE A 59 9.98 12.72 -7.69
N GLY A 60 10.44 12.12 -6.59
CA GLY A 60 9.58 11.86 -5.43
C GLY A 60 9.34 13.10 -4.56
N THR A 61 10.17 14.13 -4.70
CA THR A 61 10.16 15.32 -3.82
C THR A 61 10.64 16.56 -4.57
N LEU A 62 10.06 17.73 -4.28
CA LEU A 62 10.55 19.01 -4.81
C LEU A 62 12.04 19.21 -4.53
N TYR A 63 12.51 18.82 -3.34
CA TYR A 63 13.94 18.86 -3.01
C TYR A 63 14.80 18.07 -4.03
N SER A 64 14.43 16.83 -4.33
CA SER A 64 15.15 15.99 -5.29
C SER A 64 15.17 16.62 -6.69
N ARG A 65 14.05 17.23 -7.11
CA ARG A 65 13.97 17.98 -8.38
C ARG A 65 14.89 19.20 -8.38
N MET A 66 14.85 19.99 -7.31
CA MET A 66 15.72 21.16 -7.16
C MET A 66 17.18 20.75 -7.21
N THR A 67 17.59 19.72 -6.47
CA THR A 67 18.95 19.21 -6.47
C THR A 67 19.41 18.72 -7.84
N TYR A 68 18.54 18.05 -8.60
CA TYR A 68 18.84 17.65 -9.97
C TYR A 68 19.08 18.87 -10.87
N VAL A 69 18.21 19.88 -10.79
CA VAL A 69 18.36 21.13 -11.55
C VAL A 69 19.62 21.88 -11.13
N ASP A 70 19.89 22.02 -9.83
CA ASP A 70 21.10 22.64 -9.28
C ASP A 70 22.36 22.01 -9.89
N HIS A 71 22.39 20.67 -9.94
CA HIS A 71 23.50 19.91 -10.49
C HIS A 71 23.61 20.01 -12.01
N PHE A 72 22.50 19.78 -12.72
CA PHE A 72 22.48 19.72 -14.19
C PHE A 72 22.76 21.08 -14.83
N PHE A 73 22.16 22.15 -14.30
CA PHE A 73 22.35 23.52 -14.79
C PHE A 73 23.51 24.26 -14.12
N GLN A 74 24.25 23.59 -13.22
CA GLN A 74 25.39 24.14 -12.49
C GLN A 74 25.07 25.50 -11.84
N LEU A 75 24.00 25.52 -11.04
CA LEU A 75 23.60 26.75 -10.36
C LEU A 75 24.70 27.21 -9.38
N PRO A 76 24.91 28.53 -9.22
CA PRO A 76 25.84 29.05 -8.23
C PRO A 76 25.45 28.60 -6.82
N GLY A 77 26.44 28.25 -5.98
CA GLY A 77 26.17 27.70 -4.64
C GLY A 77 25.30 28.61 -3.75
N TRP A 78 25.46 29.94 -3.86
CA TRP A 78 24.63 30.90 -3.13
C TRP A 78 23.16 30.85 -3.56
N LEU A 79 22.88 30.64 -4.86
CA LEU A 79 21.52 30.62 -5.41
C LEU A 79 20.80 29.33 -5.00
N SER A 80 21.49 28.19 -5.10
CA SER A 80 20.98 26.92 -4.59
C SER A 80 20.73 26.99 -3.08
N GLN A 81 21.65 27.57 -2.30
CA GLN A 81 21.47 27.74 -0.86
C GLN A 81 20.22 28.57 -0.54
N GLN A 82 20.04 29.72 -1.18
CA GLN A 82 18.85 30.56 -0.99
C GLN A 82 17.55 29.85 -1.41
N ALA A 83 17.56 29.13 -2.54
CA ALA A 83 16.41 28.35 -3.02
C ALA A 83 15.97 27.28 -2.02
N HIS A 84 16.91 26.51 -1.50
CA HIS A 84 16.61 25.49 -0.50
C HIS A 84 16.25 26.09 0.86
N GLN A 85 16.88 27.18 1.26
CA GLN A 85 16.56 27.91 2.49
C GLN A 85 15.13 28.44 2.43
N TRP A 86 14.72 29.05 1.32
CA TRP A 86 13.35 29.50 1.09
C TRP A 86 12.36 28.34 1.21
N ARG A 87 12.63 27.20 0.57
CA ARG A 87 11.81 25.97 0.69
C ARG A 87 11.68 25.48 2.14
N LEU A 88 12.78 25.46 2.88
CA LEU A 88 12.81 25.00 4.27
C LEU A 88 12.04 25.94 5.20
N GLN A 89 12.26 27.24 5.08
CA GLN A 89 11.57 28.25 5.88
C GLN A 89 10.07 28.29 5.58
N ARG A 90 9.67 28.11 4.31
CA ARG A 90 8.24 27.99 3.94
C ARG A 90 7.57 26.79 4.62
N LYS A 91 8.31 25.70 4.90
CA LYS A 91 7.79 24.55 5.64
C LYS A 91 7.68 24.76 7.15
N LYS A 92 8.48 25.65 7.75
CA LYS A 92 8.52 25.88 9.21
C LYS A 92 7.25 26.56 9.75
N GLY A 93 6.40 27.15 8.89
CA GLY A 93 5.13 27.74 9.31
C GLY A 93 5.32 29.00 10.14
N LEU A 94 5.92 30.03 9.53
CA LEU A 94 6.30 31.29 10.18
C LEU A 94 5.10 31.99 10.87
N GLU A 95 5.29 32.42 12.11
CA GLU A 95 4.23 32.97 12.96
C GLU A 95 4.16 34.50 12.86
N THR A 96 5.30 35.18 12.73
CA THR A 96 5.33 36.65 12.71
C THR A 96 5.19 37.21 11.29
N MET A 97 4.60 38.41 11.18
CA MET A 97 4.48 39.11 9.89
C MET A 97 5.84 39.53 9.32
N GLU A 98 6.82 39.80 10.18
CA GLU A 98 8.19 40.17 9.79
C GLU A 98 8.89 38.97 9.12
N GLU A 99 8.88 37.80 9.75
CA GLU A 99 9.45 36.58 9.16
C GLU A 99 8.79 36.23 7.82
N LYS A 100 7.46 36.40 7.72
CA LYS A 100 6.72 36.16 6.46
C LYS A 100 7.17 37.14 5.36
N ARG A 101 7.42 38.41 5.68
CA ARG A 101 7.96 39.42 4.75
C ARG A 101 9.38 39.10 4.32
N ASP A 102 10.23 38.71 5.27
CA ASP A 102 11.60 38.27 4.97
C ASP A 102 11.62 37.05 4.05
N LEU A 103 10.71 36.10 4.26
CA LEU A 103 10.58 34.93 3.40
C LEU A 103 10.08 35.30 1.99
N GLN A 104 9.14 36.25 1.89
CA GLN A 104 8.67 36.76 0.60
C GLN A 104 9.82 37.43 -0.17
N ASN A 105 10.58 38.29 0.51
CA ASN A 105 11.74 39.00 -0.06
C ASN A 105 12.82 38.03 -0.55
N LEU A 106 13.19 37.05 0.29
CA LEU A 106 14.09 35.97 -0.10
C LEU A 106 13.55 35.23 -1.34
N GLY A 107 12.26 34.91 -1.36
CA GLY A 107 11.62 34.18 -2.46
C GLY A 107 11.64 34.93 -3.79
N ILE A 108 11.24 36.20 -3.79
CA ILE A 108 11.23 37.06 -4.98
C ILE A 108 12.65 37.19 -5.54
N HIS A 109 13.62 37.52 -4.67
CA HIS A 109 15.02 37.67 -5.06
C HIS A 109 15.57 36.38 -5.67
N THR A 110 15.39 35.26 -4.97
CA THR A 110 15.88 33.95 -5.41
C THR A 110 15.25 33.52 -6.73
N LEU A 111 13.94 33.69 -6.88
CA LEU A 111 13.21 33.26 -8.06
C LEU A 111 13.59 34.08 -9.30
N ALA A 112 13.81 35.39 -9.16
CA ALA A 112 14.27 36.24 -10.26
C ALA A 112 15.62 35.76 -10.82
N HIS A 113 16.59 35.49 -9.95
CA HIS A 113 17.90 34.98 -10.34
C HIS A 113 17.88 33.51 -10.80
N LEU A 114 16.95 32.69 -10.28
CA LEU A 114 16.70 31.34 -10.80
C LEU A 114 16.20 31.38 -12.25
N ILE A 115 15.20 32.22 -12.54
CA ILE A 115 14.67 32.37 -13.89
C ILE A 115 15.77 32.86 -14.82
N GLU A 116 16.52 33.89 -14.43
CA GLU A 116 17.64 34.40 -15.22
C GLU A 116 18.66 33.32 -15.56
N LYS A 117 19.09 32.56 -14.55
CA LYS A 117 20.13 31.54 -14.73
C LYS A 117 19.64 30.33 -15.54
N LEU A 118 18.41 29.88 -15.32
CA LEU A 118 17.85 28.69 -16.00
C LEU A 118 17.38 28.99 -17.42
N SER A 119 16.79 30.17 -17.66
CA SER A 119 16.30 30.58 -19.00
C SER A 119 17.38 31.23 -19.87
N GLY A 120 18.46 31.74 -19.26
CA GLY A 120 19.47 32.56 -19.93
C GLY A 120 18.98 33.96 -20.32
N LYS A 121 17.81 34.39 -19.83
CA LYS A 121 17.22 35.71 -20.09
C LYS A 121 17.56 36.68 -18.97
N GLN A 122 17.96 37.90 -19.31
CA GLN A 122 18.23 38.92 -18.29
C GLN A 122 16.95 39.32 -17.54
N ILE A 123 17.11 39.66 -16.26
CA ILE A 123 16.02 40.22 -15.45
C ILE A 123 15.62 41.59 -16.06
N PRO A 124 14.34 41.80 -16.41
CA PRO A 124 13.85 43.08 -16.93
C PRO A 124 14.24 44.27 -16.04
N GLU A 125 14.60 45.42 -16.62
CA GLU A 125 15.04 46.59 -15.86
C GLU A 125 13.98 47.08 -14.85
N SER A 126 12.70 47.00 -15.21
CA SER A 126 11.57 47.35 -14.31
C SER A 126 11.53 46.52 -13.03
N LEU A 127 11.97 45.26 -13.11
CA LEU A 127 12.08 44.35 -11.96
C LEU A 127 13.37 44.59 -11.21
N LYS A 128 14.50 44.71 -11.93
CA LYS A 128 15.84 44.82 -11.35
C LYS A 128 15.95 45.98 -10.37
N ASN A 129 15.31 47.11 -10.67
CA ASN A 129 15.29 48.30 -9.82
C ASN A 129 14.45 48.13 -8.54
N ASN A 130 13.54 47.15 -8.51
CA ASN A 130 12.59 46.92 -7.41
C ASN A 130 12.80 45.56 -6.72
N LEU A 131 13.90 44.86 -7.01
CA LEU A 131 14.18 43.57 -6.35
C LEU A 131 14.52 43.79 -4.88
N PRO A 132 13.86 43.08 -3.95
CA PRO A 132 14.20 43.17 -2.54
C PRO A 132 15.58 42.55 -2.28
N ASN A 133 16.26 43.05 -1.25
CA ASN A 133 17.45 42.39 -0.73
C ASN A 133 17.04 41.05 -0.08
N PRO A 134 17.77 39.95 -0.32
CA PRO A 134 17.44 38.67 0.28
C PRO A 134 17.70 38.74 1.78
N ALA A 135 16.66 38.53 2.59
CA ALA A 135 16.79 38.39 4.02
C ALA A 135 17.70 37.19 4.35
N LYS A 136 18.59 37.35 5.32
CA LYS A 136 19.46 36.27 5.79
C LYS A 136 18.77 35.58 6.96
N PHE A 137 18.28 34.37 6.73
CA PHE A 137 17.97 33.49 7.87
C PHE A 137 19.26 32.83 8.31
N GLU A 138 19.46 32.71 9.63
CA GLU A 138 20.53 31.88 10.17
C GLU A 138 20.38 30.47 9.59
N ALA A 139 21.44 30.00 8.91
CA ALA A 139 21.52 28.58 8.62
C ALA A 139 21.54 27.85 9.97
N ASP A 140 20.88 26.69 10.05
CA ASP A 140 21.08 25.73 11.14
C ASP A 140 22.55 25.25 11.04
N SER A 141 23.47 26.11 11.47
CA SER A 141 24.93 26.05 11.28
C SER A 141 25.60 25.20 12.35
N THR A 142 24.85 24.27 12.93
CA THR A 142 25.45 23.22 13.75
C THR A 142 26.38 22.43 12.82
N ASP A 143 27.67 22.74 12.90
CA ASP A 143 28.72 21.87 12.37
C ASP A 143 28.38 20.49 12.92
N PRO A 144 28.03 19.51 12.08
CA PRO A 144 27.40 18.26 12.55
C PRO A 144 28.30 17.40 13.45
N GLY A 145 29.46 17.91 13.88
CA GLY A 145 30.51 17.20 14.56
C GLY A 145 31.12 16.15 13.65
N SER A 146 31.86 15.23 14.25
CA SER A 146 32.41 14.07 13.55
C SER A 146 31.38 12.96 13.31
N TYR A 147 30.13 13.08 13.81
CA TYR A 147 29.15 12.00 13.80
C TYR A 147 27.69 12.47 13.74
N ILE A 148 26.89 11.84 12.88
CA ILE A 148 25.43 11.98 12.81
C ILE A 148 24.80 10.57 12.79
N GLU A 149 23.84 10.24 13.66
CA GLU A 149 23.20 8.90 13.55
C GLU A 149 22.31 8.75 12.29
N SER A 150 21.84 9.81 11.65
CA SER A 150 21.27 9.68 10.30
C SER A 150 21.22 10.99 9.51
N VAL A 151 21.49 10.94 8.19
CA VAL A 151 21.32 12.07 7.26
C VAL A 151 20.69 11.61 5.94
N ARG A 152 19.73 12.39 5.44
CA ARG A 152 19.02 12.14 4.19
C ARG A 152 19.70 12.91 3.06
N LEU A 153 20.00 12.22 1.96
CA LEU A 153 20.69 12.78 0.79
C LEU A 153 19.92 12.49 -0.49
N SER A 154 20.07 13.37 -1.48
CA SER A 154 19.68 13.11 -2.86
C SER A 154 20.94 12.88 -3.69
N ILE A 155 21.18 11.63 -4.09
CA ILE A 155 22.34 11.23 -4.88
C ILE A 155 22.09 11.58 -6.35
N VAL A 156 23.04 12.27 -6.98
CA VAL A 156 22.97 12.72 -8.38
C VAL A 156 23.91 11.93 -9.29
N SER A 157 24.95 11.30 -8.74
CA SER A 157 25.83 10.39 -9.47
C SER A 157 26.47 9.36 -8.55
N ALA A 158 26.99 8.29 -9.15
CA ALA A 158 27.80 7.28 -8.49
C ALA A 158 29.15 7.18 -9.21
N GLU A 159 30.25 7.25 -8.47
CA GLU A 159 31.60 7.00 -8.94
C GLU A 159 31.99 5.59 -8.50
N GLU A 160 31.91 4.62 -9.41
CA GLU A 160 32.10 3.18 -9.09
C GLU A 160 33.55 2.86 -8.71
N ASP A 161 34.53 3.42 -9.43
CA ASP A 161 35.95 3.18 -9.20
C ASP A 161 36.41 3.65 -7.81
N SER A 162 35.95 4.83 -7.39
CA SER A 162 36.28 5.44 -6.09
C SER A 162 35.36 4.96 -4.96
N ARG A 163 34.31 4.19 -5.28
CA ARG A 163 33.27 3.73 -4.37
C ARG A 163 32.54 4.85 -3.63
N MET A 164 32.24 5.93 -4.34
CA MET A 164 31.61 7.14 -3.80
C MET A 164 30.27 7.43 -4.45
N PHE A 165 29.23 7.69 -3.66
CA PHE A 165 28.05 8.39 -4.15
C PHE A 165 28.26 9.88 -4.00
N ILE A 166 27.74 10.63 -4.96
CA ILE A 166 27.79 12.08 -4.97
C ILE A 166 26.39 12.61 -4.82
N GLY A 167 26.14 13.44 -3.81
CA GLY A 167 24.81 13.96 -3.55
C GLY A 167 24.79 15.21 -2.71
N PHE A 168 23.58 15.65 -2.40
CA PHE A 168 23.33 16.84 -1.60
C PHE A 168 22.50 16.46 -0.38
N SER A 169 22.72 17.15 0.75
CA SER A 169 22.00 16.90 2.00
C SER A 169 20.73 17.76 2.07
N GLU A 170 19.63 17.18 2.55
CA GLU A 170 18.40 17.95 2.81
C GLU A 170 18.57 18.96 3.95
N ARG A 171 19.48 18.67 4.89
CA ARG A 171 19.77 19.49 6.08
C ARG A 171 20.82 20.58 5.86
N ILE A 172 21.76 20.34 4.94
CA ILE A 172 22.86 21.28 4.65
C ILE A 172 22.82 21.58 3.16
N PRO A 173 21.95 22.50 2.73
CA PRO A 173 21.74 22.76 1.32
C PRO A 173 22.96 23.39 0.64
N GLY A 174 23.10 23.17 -0.67
CA GLY A 174 24.17 23.76 -1.48
C GLY A 174 25.55 23.10 -1.33
N LYS A 175 25.83 22.38 -0.22
CA LYS A 175 27.07 21.59 -0.07
C LYS A 175 26.94 20.23 -0.76
N LYS A 176 27.87 19.96 -1.66
CA LYS A 176 28.08 18.65 -2.29
C LYS A 176 28.77 17.72 -1.28
N TRP A 177 28.26 16.50 -1.14
CA TRP A 177 28.78 15.46 -0.25
C TRP A 177 29.21 14.24 -1.04
N LYS A 178 30.29 13.61 -0.59
CA LYS A 178 30.73 12.28 -1.03
C LYS A 178 30.29 11.27 0.02
N VAL A 179 29.54 10.25 -0.37
CA VAL A 179 29.12 9.18 0.55
C VAL A 179 29.92 7.94 0.18
N ASP A 180 30.83 7.57 1.07
CA ASP A 180 31.67 6.39 0.96
C ASP A 180 30.81 5.16 1.27
N TYR A 181 30.61 4.31 0.26
CA TYR A 181 29.85 3.07 0.40
C TYR A 181 30.76 1.84 0.40
N SER A 182 32.08 2.02 0.52
CA SER A 182 33.04 0.92 0.50
C SER A 182 32.77 -0.07 1.64
N GLY A 183 32.77 -1.36 1.31
CA GLY A 183 32.55 -2.44 2.28
C GLY A 183 31.10 -2.62 2.75
N LEU A 184 30.16 -1.81 2.26
CA LEU A 184 28.72 -2.02 2.46
C LEU A 184 28.18 -3.00 1.41
N GLU A 185 27.13 -3.76 1.73
CA GLU A 185 26.56 -4.71 0.77
C GLU A 185 25.97 -4.03 -0.48
N ILE A 186 25.65 -2.74 -0.39
CA ILE A 186 25.23 -1.93 -1.54
C ILE A 186 26.28 -1.88 -2.65
N GLU A 187 27.56 -2.08 -2.35
CA GLU A 187 28.64 -2.17 -3.34
C GLU A 187 28.35 -3.27 -4.37
N LYS A 188 27.82 -4.42 -3.92
CA LYS A 188 27.44 -5.54 -4.80
C LYS A 188 26.22 -5.23 -5.66
N LEU A 189 25.45 -4.21 -5.29
CA LEU A 189 24.25 -3.79 -6.02
C LEU A 189 24.57 -2.80 -7.15
N LEU A 190 25.74 -2.17 -7.16
CA LEU A 190 26.07 -1.07 -8.07
C LEU A 190 26.07 -1.44 -9.55
N ALA A 191 26.54 -2.65 -9.88
CA ALA A 191 26.50 -3.18 -11.25
C ALA A 191 25.08 -3.15 -11.87
N HIS A 192 24.04 -3.09 -11.04
CA HIS A 192 22.65 -2.98 -11.46
C HIS A 192 22.03 -1.63 -11.10
N PHE A 193 22.66 -0.84 -10.24
CA PHE A 193 22.12 0.41 -9.70
C PHE A 193 21.95 1.47 -10.80
N GLY A 194 23.00 1.74 -11.59
CA GLY A 194 22.97 2.75 -12.64
C GLY A 194 22.04 2.42 -13.82
N THR A 195 21.76 1.14 -14.05
CA THR A 195 20.80 0.69 -15.09
C THR A 195 19.37 0.60 -14.59
N THR A 196 19.16 0.52 -13.27
CA THR A 196 17.84 0.34 -12.64
C THR A 196 17.27 1.65 -12.11
N PHE A 197 18.11 2.55 -11.59
CA PHE A 197 17.69 3.83 -11.05
C PHE A 197 18.13 4.97 -11.97
N LYS A 198 17.19 5.84 -12.31
CA LYS A 198 17.52 7.15 -12.87
C LYS A 198 17.84 8.11 -11.73
N PHE A 199 18.97 8.81 -11.84
CA PHE A 199 19.30 9.88 -10.90
C PHE A 199 18.30 11.06 -11.05
N PRO A 200 17.99 11.76 -9.96
CA PRO A 200 18.54 11.59 -8.61
C PRO A 200 17.84 10.48 -7.81
N VAL A 201 18.60 9.84 -6.90
CA VAL A 201 18.10 8.79 -6.01
C VAL A 201 18.17 9.26 -4.55
N PRO A 202 17.04 9.43 -3.84
CA PRO A 202 17.07 9.72 -2.41
C PRO A 202 17.59 8.51 -1.63
N ILE A 203 18.48 8.77 -0.68
CA ILE A 203 19.02 7.78 0.24
C ILE A 203 18.96 8.30 1.68
N GLN A 204 18.96 7.38 2.63
CA GLN A 204 19.22 7.65 4.03
C GLN A 204 20.53 6.98 4.44
N ALA A 205 21.51 7.78 4.86
CA ALA A 205 22.74 7.30 5.47
C ALA A 205 22.53 7.20 7.00
N ILE A 206 22.95 6.09 7.62
CA ILE A 206 22.71 5.78 9.04
C ILE A 206 24.04 5.49 9.75
N LYS A 207 24.18 6.00 10.99
CA LYS A 207 25.40 6.00 11.83
C LYS A 207 26.62 6.47 11.03
N VAL A 208 26.64 7.75 10.72
CA VAL A 208 27.53 8.38 9.76
C VAL A 208 28.66 9.09 10.49
N ASN A 209 29.91 8.70 10.20
CA ASN A 209 31.08 9.48 10.55
C ASN A 209 31.37 10.51 9.44
N ILE A 210 31.77 11.71 9.82
CA ILE A 210 32.07 12.81 8.89
C ILE A 210 33.57 13.08 8.90
N GLN A 211 34.15 13.16 7.69
CA GLN A 211 35.54 13.58 7.48
C GLN A 211 35.57 14.56 6.30
N GLY A 212 35.59 15.87 6.58
CA GLY A 212 35.59 16.92 5.56
C GLY A 212 34.29 16.98 4.74
N ASP A 213 34.37 16.61 3.47
CA ASP A 213 33.23 16.47 2.54
C ASP A 213 32.76 15.01 2.38
N VAL A 214 33.38 14.07 3.11
CA VAL A 214 33.09 12.63 3.03
C VAL A 214 32.23 12.16 4.21
N LEU A 215 31.15 11.44 3.88
CA LEU A 215 30.24 10.77 4.79
C LEU A 215 30.52 9.27 4.75
N ARG A 216 30.81 8.68 5.91
CA ARG A 216 31.03 7.23 6.09
C ARG A 216 29.91 6.60 6.92
N PRO A 217 28.79 6.20 6.30
CA PRO A 217 27.71 5.48 6.97
C PRO A 217 28.10 4.05 7.35
N ARG A 218 27.46 3.50 8.40
CA ARG A 218 27.47 2.05 8.65
C ARG A 218 26.46 1.28 7.80
N THR A 219 25.41 1.95 7.32
CA THR A 219 24.46 1.37 6.37
C THR A 219 23.71 2.48 5.63
N ILE A 220 23.20 2.15 4.45
CA ILE A 220 22.47 3.07 3.58
C ILE A 220 21.11 2.45 3.26
N VAL A 221 20.03 3.24 3.32
CA VAL A 221 18.70 2.86 2.83
C VAL A 221 18.42 3.61 1.54
N LEU A 222 18.18 2.87 0.46
CA LEU A 222 17.83 3.43 -0.86
C LEU A 222 16.33 3.75 -0.92
N GLN A 223 15.92 4.87 -1.51
CA GLN A 223 14.51 5.27 -1.61
C GLN A 223 13.76 5.08 -0.28
N PRO A 224 14.15 5.79 0.80
CA PRO A 224 13.65 5.52 2.14
C PRO A 224 12.16 5.85 2.32
N ASP A 225 11.53 6.54 1.36
CA ASP A 225 10.07 6.72 1.33
C ASP A 225 9.30 5.52 0.77
N TYR A 226 9.97 4.58 0.09
CA TYR A 226 9.35 3.32 -0.33
C TYR A 226 9.27 2.41 0.91
N LEU A 227 8.14 2.40 1.61
CA LEU A 227 8.01 1.55 2.79
C LEU A 227 7.87 0.08 2.40
N VAL A 228 8.64 -0.79 3.05
CA VAL A 228 8.57 -2.25 2.92
C VAL A 228 8.09 -2.83 4.24
N ASP A 229 7.18 -3.79 4.16
CA ASP A 229 6.68 -4.49 5.36
C ASP A 229 7.82 -5.24 6.06
N VAL A 230 7.91 -5.07 7.37
CA VAL A 230 8.88 -5.78 8.21
C VAL A 230 8.79 -7.30 8.02
N SER A 231 7.57 -7.86 7.89
CA SER A 231 7.34 -9.29 7.65
C SER A 231 7.87 -9.77 6.28
N THR A 232 7.80 -8.91 5.26
CA THR A 232 8.34 -9.21 3.92
C THR A 232 9.87 -9.37 3.98
N ILE A 233 10.54 -8.50 4.72
CA ILE A 233 12.00 -8.55 4.90
C ILE A 233 12.39 -9.74 5.77
N SER A 234 11.71 -9.93 6.90
CA SER A 234 12.12 -10.90 7.91
C SER A 234 12.03 -12.35 7.42
N GLU A 235 10.99 -12.72 6.68
CA GLU A 235 10.87 -14.09 6.15
C GLU A 235 11.77 -14.37 4.93
N CYS A 236 12.46 -13.35 4.41
CA CYS A 236 13.59 -13.57 3.50
C CYS A 236 14.84 -14.12 4.24
N PHE A 237 14.89 -14.05 5.58
CA PHE A 237 15.94 -14.67 6.36
C PHE A 237 15.60 -16.14 6.65
N GLN A 238 16.46 -17.03 6.20
CA GLN A 238 16.38 -18.47 6.44
C GLN A 238 17.59 -18.91 7.25
N ALA A 239 17.54 -20.10 7.85
CA ALA A 239 18.66 -20.64 8.61
C ALA A 239 19.97 -20.77 7.79
N THR A 240 19.87 -20.82 6.46
CA THR A 240 21.02 -20.94 5.54
C THR A 240 21.51 -19.59 4.98
N GLY A 241 20.83 -18.47 5.28
CA GLY A 241 21.19 -17.15 4.77
C GLY A 241 19.98 -16.26 4.48
N ALA A 242 20.22 -15.09 3.88
CA ALA A 242 19.19 -14.15 3.46
C ALA A 242 18.96 -14.24 1.95
N PHE A 243 17.69 -14.30 1.54
CA PHE A 243 17.28 -14.59 0.16
C PHE A 243 16.22 -13.59 -0.32
N PRO A 244 16.60 -12.50 -1.00
CA PRO A 244 15.64 -11.46 -1.42
C PRO A 244 14.60 -11.98 -2.42
N VAL A 245 14.94 -13.04 -3.17
CA VAL A 245 14.02 -13.71 -4.11
C VAL A 245 12.73 -14.21 -3.45
N LEU A 246 12.73 -14.48 -2.14
CA LEU A 246 11.54 -14.93 -1.41
C LEU A 246 10.46 -13.84 -1.32
N ALA A 247 10.85 -12.55 -1.30
CA ALA A 247 9.90 -11.45 -1.36
C ALA A 247 9.14 -11.44 -2.71
N LEU A 248 9.84 -11.77 -3.81
CA LEU A 248 9.24 -11.84 -5.14
C LEU A 248 8.35 -13.07 -5.31
N GLN A 249 8.80 -14.22 -4.82
CA GLN A 249 8.03 -15.47 -4.85
C GLN A 249 6.62 -15.29 -4.27
N ARG A 250 6.51 -14.56 -3.15
CA ARG A 250 5.24 -14.22 -2.48
C ARG A 250 4.29 -13.34 -3.32
N GLN A 251 4.81 -12.65 -4.33
CA GLN A 251 3.99 -11.79 -5.21
C GLN A 251 3.26 -12.59 -6.30
N PHE A 252 3.83 -13.71 -6.78
CA PHE A 252 3.27 -14.47 -7.90
C PHE A 252 2.42 -15.67 -7.47
N LEU A 253 2.76 -16.32 -6.35
CA LEU A 253 2.10 -17.57 -5.98
C LEU A 253 0.73 -17.39 -5.34
N PRO A 254 -0.23 -18.29 -5.62
CA PRO A 254 -1.53 -18.25 -4.97
C PRO A 254 -1.37 -18.44 -3.45
N PHE A 255 -2.18 -17.71 -2.68
CA PHE A 255 -2.24 -17.87 -1.24
C PHE A 255 -3.03 -19.15 -0.89
N SER A 256 -2.59 -19.90 0.11
CA SER A 256 -3.27 -21.09 0.60
C SER A 256 -3.39 -21.07 2.12
N MET A 257 -4.61 -21.33 2.63
CA MET A 257 -4.89 -21.45 4.05
C MET A 257 -4.54 -22.86 4.55
N GLY A 258 -3.29 -23.04 5.01
CA GLY A 258 -2.84 -24.28 5.66
C GLY A 258 -3.11 -24.33 7.16
N LEU A 259 -3.06 -25.53 7.75
CA LEU A 259 -3.20 -25.74 9.20
C LEU A 259 -2.31 -24.82 10.06
N PRO A 260 -1.00 -24.61 9.75
CA PRO A 260 -0.15 -23.73 10.55
C PRO A 260 -0.63 -22.27 10.59
N LEU A 261 -1.17 -21.77 9.48
CA LEU A 261 -1.63 -20.40 9.38
C LEU A 261 -2.95 -20.20 10.14
N ILE A 262 -3.85 -21.19 10.07
CA ILE A 262 -5.08 -21.20 10.86
C ILE A 262 -4.77 -21.22 12.35
N LEU A 263 -3.83 -22.07 12.80
CA LEU A 263 -3.35 -22.07 14.18
C LEU A 263 -2.71 -20.75 14.59
N GLY A 264 -1.99 -20.09 13.68
CA GLY A 264 -1.48 -18.73 13.91
C GLY A 264 -2.59 -17.71 14.16
N ASN A 265 -3.63 -17.71 13.34
CA ASN A 265 -4.77 -16.81 13.52
C ASN A 265 -5.53 -17.11 14.82
N ILE A 266 -5.71 -18.38 15.16
CA ILE A 266 -6.34 -18.79 16.43
C ILE A 266 -5.49 -18.36 17.64
N ALA A 267 -4.17 -18.55 17.57
CA ALA A 267 -3.27 -18.15 18.66
C ALA A 267 -3.28 -16.63 18.87
N ASN A 268 -3.31 -15.84 17.79
CA ASN A 268 -3.50 -14.38 17.89
C ASN A 268 -4.85 -14.04 18.52
N MET A 269 -5.95 -14.63 18.05
CA MET A 269 -7.26 -14.43 18.67
C MET A 269 -7.29 -14.80 20.17
N PHE A 270 -6.61 -15.87 20.58
CA PHE A 270 -6.51 -16.23 21.99
C PHE A 270 -5.70 -15.23 22.80
N LEU A 271 -4.56 -14.76 22.27
CA LEU A 271 -3.77 -13.70 22.89
C LEU A 271 -4.62 -12.42 23.03
N ASP A 272 -5.34 -12.10 21.97
CA ASP A 272 -6.51 -11.22 21.85
C ASP A 272 -7.32 -11.10 23.14
N GLU A 273 -8.04 -12.20 23.36
CA GLU A 273 -9.03 -12.35 24.39
C GLU A 273 -8.41 -12.45 25.79
N LEU A 274 -7.24 -13.10 25.91
CA LEU A 274 -6.56 -13.28 27.20
C LEU A 274 -5.90 -12.00 27.73
N LEU A 275 -5.56 -11.04 26.88
CA LEU A 275 -5.10 -9.72 27.34
C LEU A 275 -6.26 -8.90 27.94
N ILE A 276 -7.49 -9.12 27.45
CA ILE A 276 -8.70 -8.48 27.95
C ILE A 276 -9.18 -9.17 29.23
N ASP A 277 -9.32 -10.49 29.18
CA ASP A 277 -9.74 -11.34 30.29
C ASP A 277 -8.78 -12.53 30.43
N PRO A 278 -7.74 -12.43 31.29
CA PRO A 278 -6.79 -13.51 31.53
C PRO A 278 -7.40 -14.80 32.11
N GLU A 279 -8.66 -14.76 32.55
CA GLU A 279 -9.38 -15.89 33.15
C GLU A 279 -10.39 -16.53 32.18
N VAL A 280 -10.54 -16.01 30.95
CA VAL A 280 -11.54 -16.51 29.99
C VAL A 280 -11.34 -18.01 29.70
N PRO A 281 -12.32 -18.90 29.96
CA PRO A 281 -12.14 -20.33 29.78
C PRO A 281 -12.03 -20.76 28.30
N PHE A 282 -11.19 -21.76 28.00
CA PHE A 282 -11.06 -22.34 26.64
C PHE A 282 -12.42 -22.75 26.03
N LYS A 283 -13.35 -23.27 26.85
CA LYS A 283 -14.70 -23.68 26.41
C LYS A 283 -15.54 -22.51 25.85
N VAL A 284 -15.24 -21.27 26.24
CA VAL A 284 -15.85 -20.08 25.65
C VAL A 284 -15.19 -19.78 24.31
N LEU A 285 -13.86 -19.79 24.26
CA LEU A 285 -13.09 -19.43 23.06
C LEU A 285 -13.19 -20.46 21.93
N ILE A 286 -13.41 -21.74 22.23
CA ILE A 286 -13.52 -22.80 21.22
C ILE A 286 -14.64 -22.51 20.21
N LYS A 287 -15.72 -21.85 20.64
CA LYS A 287 -16.84 -21.46 19.76
C LYS A 287 -16.41 -20.39 18.74
N LYS A 288 -15.45 -19.54 19.11
CA LYS A 288 -14.90 -18.49 18.24
C LYS A 288 -13.94 -19.05 17.18
N ILE A 289 -13.33 -20.23 17.40
CA ILE A 289 -12.37 -20.84 16.46
C ILE A 289 -12.95 -20.97 15.04
N PHE A 290 -14.20 -21.43 14.94
CA PHE A 290 -14.84 -21.60 13.64
C PHE A 290 -15.02 -20.27 12.92
N ALA A 291 -15.37 -19.20 13.65
CA ALA A 291 -15.56 -17.86 13.11
C ALA A 291 -14.27 -17.23 12.56
N VAL A 292 -13.09 -17.67 13.01
CA VAL A 292 -11.79 -17.16 12.52
C VAL A 292 -11.62 -17.45 11.03
N GLN A 293 -11.91 -18.68 10.58
CA GLN A 293 -11.72 -19.13 9.19
C GLN A 293 -12.77 -20.19 8.78
N PRO A 294 -14.06 -19.81 8.68
CA PRO A 294 -15.15 -20.78 8.53
C PRO A 294 -15.05 -21.58 7.22
N LEU A 295 -14.69 -20.93 6.11
CA LEU A 295 -14.57 -21.59 4.80
C LEU A 295 -13.43 -22.61 4.77
N ALA A 296 -12.25 -22.24 5.28
CA ALA A 296 -11.07 -23.11 5.26
C ALA A 296 -11.23 -24.30 6.21
N ILE A 297 -11.76 -24.07 7.42
CA ILE A 297 -12.06 -25.15 8.38
C ILE A 297 -13.13 -26.09 7.81
N SER A 298 -14.09 -25.55 7.07
CA SER A 298 -15.11 -26.37 6.40
C SER A 298 -14.56 -27.18 5.23
N LEU A 299 -13.36 -26.96 4.73
CA LEU A 299 -12.72 -27.84 3.74
C LEU A 299 -11.92 -28.99 4.38
N MET A 300 -11.70 -28.96 5.69
CA MET A 300 -10.92 -29.98 6.40
C MET A 300 -11.73 -31.25 6.67
N ASP A 301 -11.03 -32.39 6.69
CA ASP A 301 -11.54 -33.64 7.23
C ASP A 301 -11.56 -33.62 8.78
N ASP A 302 -12.27 -34.60 9.36
CA ASP A 302 -12.52 -34.66 10.80
C ASP A 302 -11.26 -34.92 11.63
N ALA A 303 -10.32 -35.68 11.07
CA ALA A 303 -9.03 -35.96 11.72
C ALA A 303 -8.20 -34.67 11.84
N LEU A 304 -8.18 -33.86 10.79
CA LEU A 304 -7.47 -32.59 10.75
C LEU A 304 -8.12 -31.55 11.65
N VAL A 305 -9.45 -31.51 11.74
CA VAL A 305 -10.16 -30.63 12.69
C VAL A 305 -9.89 -31.07 14.13
N SER A 306 -9.93 -32.36 14.43
CA SER A 306 -9.60 -32.87 15.77
C SER A 306 -8.18 -32.47 16.17
N LYS A 307 -7.23 -32.60 15.24
CA LYS A 307 -5.84 -32.15 15.42
C LYS A 307 -5.73 -30.64 15.59
N LEU A 308 -6.51 -29.85 14.85
CA LEU A 308 -6.56 -28.39 14.99
C LEU A 308 -7.00 -28.00 16.40
N ILE A 309 -8.09 -28.57 16.91
CA ILE A 309 -8.63 -28.27 18.24
C ILE A 309 -7.64 -28.68 19.34
N GLN A 310 -7.03 -29.86 19.23
CA GLN A 310 -6.02 -30.31 20.19
C GLN A 310 -4.83 -29.34 20.24
N GLN A 311 -4.28 -28.96 19.07
CA GLN A 311 -3.16 -28.02 19.03
C GLN A 311 -3.57 -26.63 19.52
N ALA A 312 -4.78 -26.16 19.20
CA ALA A 312 -5.31 -24.90 19.70
C ALA A 312 -5.39 -24.90 21.24
N GLN A 313 -5.80 -26.01 21.86
CA GLN A 313 -5.82 -26.14 23.33
C GLN A 313 -4.42 -26.01 23.93
N ASP A 314 -3.41 -26.62 23.31
CA ASP A 314 -2.01 -26.46 23.74
C ASP A 314 -1.57 -24.99 23.68
N HIS A 315 -1.86 -24.32 22.56
CA HIS A 315 -1.57 -22.89 22.39
C HIS A 315 -2.23 -22.04 23.48
N TYR A 316 -3.53 -22.27 23.74
CA TYR A 316 -4.27 -21.58 24.79
C TYR A 316 -3.60 -21.74 26.16
N GLN A 317 -3.25 -22.98 26.55
CA GLN A 317 -2.67 -23.24 27.87
C GLN A 317 -1.32 -22.54 28.05
N HIS A 318 -0.47 -22.53 27.01
CA HIS A 318 0.81 -21.83 27.07
C HIS A 318 0.63 -20.31 27.15
N LEU A 319 -0.33 -19.74 26.41
CA LEU A 319 -0.63 -18.30 26.45
C LEU A 319 -1.13 -17.86 27.83
N VAL A 320 -2.03 -18.63 28.46
CA VAL A 320 -2.49 -18.39 29.83
C VAL A 320 -1.30 -18.32 30.79
N ASN A 321 -0.39 -19.30 30.72
CA ASN A 321 0.77 -19.34 31.61
C ASN A 321 1.70 -18.13 31.39
N VAL A 322 1.91 -17.72 30.14
CA VAL A 322 2.75 -16.56 29.80
C VAL A 322 2.17 -15.28 30.40
N ILE A 323 0.86 -15.05 30.23
CA ILE A 323 0.20 -13.83 30.70
C ILE A 323 0.17 -13.79 32.22
N LYS A 324 -0.08 -14.91 32.90
CA LYS A 324 -0.16 -14.96 34.37
C LYS A 324 1.20 -14.95 35.06
N GLU A 325 2.20 -15.59 34.47
CA GLU A 325 3.51 -15.76 35.12
C GLU A 325 4.61 -14.90 34.47
N ASP A 326 4.84 -15.05 33.17
CA ASP A 326 6.01 -14.45 32.52
C ASP A 326 5.86 -12.93 32.36
N PHE A 327 4.68 -12.44 32.01
CA PHE A 327 4.39 -11.00 31.95
C PHE A 327 4.59 -10.35 33.32
N LYS A 328 4.08 -10.98 34.39
CA LYS A 328 4.31 -10.53 35.76
C LYS A 328 5.79 -10.48 36.13
N LYS A 329 6.59 -11.51 35.76
CA LYS A 329 8.05 -11.52 35.98
C LYS A 329 8.76 -10.37 35.25
N GLN A 330 8.28 -10.00 34.06
CA GLN A 330 8.84 -8.91 33.24
C GLN A 330 8.20 -7.54 33.53
N ARG A 331 7.29 -7.44 34.52
CA ARG A 331 6.54 -6.20 34.84
C ARG A 331 5.77 -5.64 33.64
N ILE A 332 5.15 -6.53 32.86
CA ILE A 332 4.27 -6.17 31.74
C ILE A 332 2.83 -6.31 32.23
N GLU A 333 2.09 -5.21 32.23
CA GLU A 333 0.69 -5.18 32.66
C GLU A 333 -0.24 -5.38 31.44
N PRO A 334 -1.02 -6.49 31.36
CA PRO A 334 -1.84 -6.80 30.18
C PRO A 334 -2.81 -5.68 29.76
N LYS A 335 -3.43 -5.01 30.73
CA LYS A 335 -4.41 -3.92 30.51
C LYS A 335 -3.82 -2.68 29.82
N ASP A 336 -2.51 -2.48 29.96
CA ASP A 336 -1.80 -1.30 29.45
C ASP A 336 -1.12 -1.59 28.10
N CYS A 337 -1.17 -2.85 27.63
CA CYS A 337 -0.69 -3.24 26.31
C CYS A 337 -1.53 -2.61 25.18
N LEU A 338 -0.87 -2.33 24.07
CA LEU A 338 -1.47 -1.93 22.81
C LEU A 338 -1.46 -3.13 21.86
N LEU A 339 -2.62 -3.44 21.30
CA LEU A 339 -2.80 -4.53 20.33
C LEU A 339 -2.73 -4.06 18.90
N GLU A 340 -2.01 -4.84 18.11
CA GLU A 340 -1.81 -4.60 16.69
C GLU A 340 -1.38 -3.15 16.31
N PRO A 341 -0.50 -2.47 17.07
CA PRO A 341 -0.15 -1.09 16.78
C PRO A 341 0.69 -1.00 15.51
N THR A 342 0.36 -0.03 14.65
CA THR A 342 1.01 0.19 13.35
C THR A 342 1.95 1.40 13.41
N PHE A 343 3.16 1.25 12.87
CA PHE A 343 4.18 2.30 12.80
C PHE A 343 4.88 2.29 11.45
N PHE A 344 5.25 3.48 10.97
CA PHE A 344 6.03 3.68 9.74
C PHE A 344 7.35 4.39 10.05
N SER A 345 8.37 4.15 9.23
CA SER A 345 9.64 4.88 9.32
C SER A 345 10.18 5.23 7.94
N SER A 346 10.12 6.54 7.62
CA SER A 346 10.71 7.12 6.41
C SER A 346 12.23 7.31 6.49
N VAL A 347 12.86 6.93 7.62
CA VAL A 347 14.34 6.83 7.75
C VAL A 347 14.80 5.44 7.35
N HIS A 348 14.12 4.41 7.83
CA HIS A 348 14.51 3.02 7.58
C HIS A 348 13.83 2.43 6.32
N GLY A 349 12.84 3.10 5.75
CA GLY A 349 12.05 2.58 4.63
C GLY A 349 11.22 1.36 5.03
N LEU A 350 10.64 1.40 6.23
CA LEU A 350 9.94 0.30 6.87
C LEU A 350 8.51 0.69 7.26
N GLN A 351 7.60 -0.27 7.17
CA GLN A 351 6.31 -0.23 7.86
C GLN A 351 6.07 -1.55 8.57
N GLY A 352 5.33 -1.52 9.67
CA GLY A 352 5.08 -2.72 10.45
C GLY A 352 3.89 -2.59 11.37
N ARG A 353 3.28 -3.75 11.65
CA ARG A 353 2.24 -3.94 12.65
C ARG A 353 2.76 -4.96 13.65
N LEU A 354 2.95 -4.53 14.89
CA LEU A 354 3.41 -5.41 15.97
C LEU A 354 2.23 -6.23 16.48
N ASP A 355 2.45 -7.38 17.12
CA ASP A 355 1.36 -8.07 17.80
C ASP A 355 0.99 -7.34 19.10
N ILE A 356 1.98 -7.08 19.97
CA ILE A 356 1.82 -6.31 21.21
C ILE A 356 2.95 -5.29 21.37
N PHE A 357 2.57 -4.08 21.81
CA PHE A 357 3.50 -3.10 22.36
C PHE A 357 3.03 -2.64 23.75
N PHE A 358 3.91 -2.70 24.75
CA PHE A 358 3.68 -2.16 26.08
C PHE A 358 4.44 -0.82 26.20
N PRO A 359 3.76 0.33 26.11
CA PRO A 359 4.39 1.65 26.02
C PRO A 359 4.77 2.23 27.40
N ASP A 360 5.30 1.40 28.29
CA ASP A 360 5.73 1.86 29.62
C ASP A 360 6.98 2.74 29.52
N PRO A 361 7.03 3.90 30.22
CA PRO A 361 8.18 4.79 30.17
C PRO A 361 9.48 4.17 30.68
N ASP A 362 9.41 3.28 31.68
CA ASP A 362 10.57 2.69 32.34
C ASP A 362 11.00 1.36 31.67
N ASN A 363 10.05 0.60 31.14
CA ASN A 363 10.28 -0.69 30.47
C ASN A 363 9.42 -0.87 29.19
N PRO A 364 9.63 -0.04 28.15
CA PRO A 364 8.88 -0.14 26.91
C PRO A 364 9.18 -1.49 26.25
N SER A 365 8.16 -2.32 26.05
CA SER A 365 8.35 -3.72 25.65
C SER A 365 7.63 -4.09 24.36
N ILE A 366 8.33 -4.76 23.44
CA ILE A 366 7.79 -5.32 22.20
C ILE A 366 7.62 -6.82 22.40
N ILE A 367 6.44 -7.37 22.09
CA ILE A 367 6.18 -8.81 22.16
C ILE A 367 5.60 -9.28 20.82
N GLU A 368 6.34 -10.14 20.13
CA GLU A 368 5.94 -10.75 18.85
C GLU A 368 5.50 -12.20 19.06
N LEU A 369 4.29 -12.56 18.63
CA LEU A 369 3.73 -13.90 18.72
C LEU A 369 4.16 -14.78 17.53
N LYS A 370 4.56 -16.02 17.82
CA LYS A 370 4.84 -17.06 16.82
C LYS A 370 4.20 -18.38 17.21
N SER A 371 3.31 -18.89 16.35
CA SER A 371 2.63 -20.17 16.52
C SER A 371 3.43 -21.38 16.00
N GLY A 372 4.53 -21.13 15.29
CA GLY A 372 5.38 -22.17 14.68
C GLY A 372 6.37 -22.81 15.66
N LYS A 373 7.04 -23.87 15.18
CA LYS A 373 8.24 -24.41 15.86
C LYS A 373 9.44 -23.50 15.61
N VAL A 374 10.41 -23.53 16.52
CA VAL A 374 11.71 -22.88 16.31
C VAL A 374 12.59 -23.82 15.49
N TYR A 375 12.87 -23.46 14.24
CA TYR A 375 13.77 -24.22 13.36
C TYR A 375 15.16 -23.61 13.40
N LYS A 376 16.18 -24.44 13.69
CA LYS A 376 17.61 -24.05 13.77
C LYS A 376 17.82 -22.71 14.50
N PRO A 377 17.55 -22.67 15.82
CA PRO A 377 17.67 -21.44 16.59
C PRO A 377 19.10 -20.88 16.55
N ASN A 378 19.21 -19.56 16.68
CA ASN A 378 20.47 -18.90 17.00
C ASN A 378 20.91 -19.17 18.44
N SER A 379 22.03 -18.56 18.87
CA SER A 379 22.56 -18.68 20.24
C SER A 379 21.58 -18.25 21.34
N TYR A 380 20.56 -17.46 21.01
CA TYR A 380 19.51 -17.02 21.93
C TYR A 380 18.27 -17.92 21.94
N GLY A 381 18.29 -19.03 21.20
CA GLY A 381 17.13 -19.90 21.08
C GLY A 381 16.04 -19.36 20.14
N LEU A 382 16.36 -18.41 19.25
CA LEU A 382 15.37 -17.75 18.38
C LEU A 382 15.54 -18.18 16.93
N ALA A 383 14.43 -18.36 16.20
CA ALA A 383 14.51 -18.50 14.75
C ALA A 383 14.95 -17.16 14.13
N ILE A 384 15.83 -17.21 13.13
CA ILE A 384 16.49 -16.01 12.59
C ILE A 384 15.49 -15.01 11.98
N ASN A 385 14.48 -15.48 11.26
CA ASN A 385 13.41 -14.64 10.71
C ASN A 385 12.64 -13.91 11.81
N HIS A 386 12.26 -14.61 12.90
CA HIS A 386 11.54 -13.99 14.01
C HIS A 386 12.43 -12.98 14.74
N TYR A 387 13.71 -13.30 14.93
CA TYR A 387 14.66 -12.38 15.55
C TYR A 387 14.83 -11.09 14.76
N VAL A 388 15.05 -11.20 13.44
CA VAL A 388 15.14 -10.03 12.56
C VAL A 388 13.85 -9.21 12.56
N GLN A 389 12.68 -9.86 12.56
CA GLN A 389 11.39 -9.19 12.63
C GLN A 389 11.29 -8.26 13.86
N THR A 390 11.60 -8.77 15.05
CA THR A 390 11.57 -7.97 16.28
C THR A 390 12.61 -6.85 16.27
N LEU A 391 13.80 -7.09 15.71
CA LEU A 391 14.83 -6.05 15.55
C LEU A 391 14.42 -4.92 14.61
N LEU A 392 13.59 -5.19 13.60
CA LEU A 392 13.06 -4.17 12.71
C LEU A 392 11.90 -3.40 13.37
N TYR A 393 11.07 -4.06 14.19
CA TYR A 393 10.08 -3.36 15.01
C TYR A 393 10.73 -2.43 16.05
N ASP A 394 11.86 -2.85 16.63
CA ASP A 394 12.69 -2.00 17.49
C ASP A 394 13.12 -0.70 16.79
N LEU A 395 13.48 -0.74 15.49
CA LEU A 395 13.77 0.46 14.70
C LEU A 395 12.53 1.35 14.51
N LEU A 396 11.35 0.76 14.26
CA LEU A 396 10.10 1.50 14.09
C LEU A 396 9.71 2.23 15.37
N ILE A 397 9.74 1.55 16.52
CA ILE A 397 9.41 2.15 17.83
C ILE A 397 10.40 3.25 18.19
N LYS A 398 11.71 2.99 18.02
CA LYS A 398 12.73 4.02 18.25
C LYS A 398 12.53 5.23 17.35
N PHE A 399 12.12 5.05 16.10
CA PHE A 399 11.82 6.16 15.22
C PHE A 399 10.58 6.93 15.66
N ALA A 400 9.47 6.23 15.91
CA ALA A 400 8.20 6.83 16.30
C ALA A 400 8.34 7.68 17.57
N PHE A 401 9.05 7.18 18.58
CA PHE A 401 9.23 7.86 19.88
C PHE A 401 10.58 8.60 20.01
N LYS A 402 11.16 9.04 18.89
CA LYS A 402 12.38 9.88 18.81
C LYS A 402 13.57 9.36 19.64
N ARG A 403 13.77 8.05 19.65
CA ARG A 403 14.92 7.34 20.25
C ARG A 403 15.10 7.55 21.76
N ARG A 404 14.07 8.08 22.45
CA ARG A 404 14.09 8.25 23.92
C ARG A 404 13.95 6.93 24.68
N LEU A 405 13.43 5.89 24.01
CA LEU A 405 13.07 4.62 24.63
C LEU A 405 14.15 3.55 24.39
N LYS A 406 14.61 2.93 25.48
CA LYS A 406 15.41 1.70 25.42
C LYS A 406 14.45 0.52 25.51
N THR A 407 14.01 0.06 24.33
CA THR A 407 13.05 -1.03 24.17
C THR A 407 13.59 -2.39 24.61
N THR A 408 12.76 -3.14 25.32
CA THR A 408 12.97 -4.55 25.65
C THR A 408 12.18 -5.41 24.68
N ASN A 409 12.83 -6.35 24.01
CA ASN A 409 12.26 -7.06 22.88
C ASN A 409 12.05 -8.54 23.24
N TYR A 410 10.84 -9.06 23.02
CA TYR A 410 10.49 -10.45 23.29
C TYR A 410 9.83 -11.13 22.08
N ILE A 411 10.04 -12.43 21.97
CA ILE A 411 9.32 -13.31 21.04
C ILE A 411 8.61 -14.38 21.87
N LEU A 412 7.29 -14.46 21.70
CA LEU A 412 6.40 -15.39 22.35
C LEU A 412 6.10 -16.58 21.43
N TYR A 413 6.63 -17.75 21.75
CA TYR A 413 6.36 -18.99 21.02
C TYR A 413 5.21 -19.77 21.66
N SER A 414 3.98 -19.54 21.22
CA SER A 414 2.79 -20.16 21.84
C SER A 414 2.71 -21.68 21.67
N LYS A 415 3.48 -22.26 20.75
CA LYS A 415 3.58 -23.72 20.60
C LYS A 415 4.51 -24.38 21.62
N ILE A 416 5.41 -23.61 22.24
CA ILE A 416 6.47 -24.15 23.08
C ILE A 416 6.06 -24.02 24.55
N LYS A 417 6.14 -25.13 25.30
CA LYS A 417 5.86 -25.15 26.74
C LYS A 417 6.99 -24.54 27.57
N ASP A 418 8.23 -24.88 27.26
CA ASP A 418 9.40 -24.49 28.05
C ASP A 418 9.99 -23.17 27.56
N ARG A 419 9.98 -22.16 28.43
CA ARG A 419 10.44 -20.79 28.13
C ARG A 419 9.81 -20.25 26.83
N PRO A 420 8.47 -20.11 26.78
CA PRO A 420 7.73 -19.61 25.62
C PRO A 420 8.08 -18.17 25.28
N LEU A 421 8.21 -17.30 26.30
CA LEU A 421 8.61 -15.90 26.14
C LEU A 421 10.13 -15.79 26.18
N ARG A 422 10.74 -15.37 25.07
CA ARG A 422 12.21 -15.31 24.91
C ARG A 422 12.67 -13.90 24.60
N PHE A 423 13.71 -13.43 25.30
CA PHE A 423 14.32 -12.13 25.06
C PHE A 423 15.11 -12.12 23.74
N ALA A 424 14.93 -11.06 22.95
CA ALA A 424 15.56 -10.82 21.66
C ALA A 424 16.52 -9.61 21.76
N PRO A 425 17.81 -9.83 22.05
CA PRO A 425 18.74 -8.72 22.31
C PRO A 425 18.89 -7.80 21.08
N PRO A 426 18.97 -6.47 21.27
CA PRO A 426 19.19 -5.55 20.15
C PRO A 426 20.56 -5.78 19.51
N ALA A 427 20.61 -5.84 18.18
CA ALA A 427 21.85 -6.03 17.43
C ALA A 427 21.84 -5.19 16.16
N PHE A 428 22.57 -4.07 16.17
CA PHE A 428 22.60 -3.15 15.03
C PHE A 428 23.16 -3.79 13.76
N ASP A 429 24.15 -4.68 13.86
CA ASP A 429 24.72 -5.32 12.66
C ASP A 429 23.69 -6.21 11.96
N GLN A 430 22.75 -6.81 12.70
CA GLN A 430 21.64 -7.55 12.12
C GLN A 430 20.55 -6.63 11.57
N GLN A 431 20.29 -5.49 12.23
CA GLN A 431 19.42 -4.44 11.69
C GLN A 431 19.98 -3.91 10.35
N ALA A 432 21.28 -3.62 10.28
CA ALA A 432 21.95 -3.16 9.07
C ALA A 432 21.84 -4.19 7.93
N LYS A 433 22.10 -5.47 8.19
CA LYS A 433 21.91 -6.55 7.20
C LYS A 433 20.47 -6.66 6.70
N ALA A 434 19.49 -6.44 7.58
CA ALA A 434 18.08 -6.45 7.19
C ALA A 434 17.71 -5.23 6.32
N LEU A 435 18.26 -4.04 6.61
CA LEU A 435 18.09 -2.85 5.77
C LEU A 435 18.78 -3.00 4.41
N GLU A 436 19.93 -3.66 4.35
CA GLU A 436 20.60 -4.02 3.09
C GLU A 436 19.78 -5.02 2.28
N LEU A 437 19.19 -6.04 2.92
CA LEU A 437 18.28 -6.97 2.25
C LEU A 437 17.02 -6.25 1.73
N ARG A 438 16.51 -5.28 2.48
CA ARG A 438 15.41 -4.40 2.05
C ARG A 438 15.77 -3.61 0.78
N ASN A 439 17.03 -3.14 0.65
CA ASN A 439 17.49 -2.52 -0.59
C ASN A 439 17.54 -3.50 -1.77
N HIS A 440 17.91 -4.77 -1.53
CA HIS A 440 17.88 -5.80 -2.57
C HIS A 440 16.46 -6.06 -3.08
N ILE A 441 15.47 -6.12 -2.17
CA ILE A 441 14.05 -6.29 -2.52
C ILE A 441 13.58 -5.10 -3.36
N LEU A 442 13.92 -3.87 -2.95
CA LEU A 442 13.61 -2.65 -3.71
C LEU A 442 14.20 -2.71 -5.12
N LEU A 443 15.49 -3.02 -5.25
CA LEU A 443 16.17 -3.08 -6.54
C LEU A 443 15.50 -4.09 -7.49
N GLN A 444 15.07 -5.23 -6.97
CA GLN A 444 14.35 -6.24 -7.77
C GLN A 444 13.00 -5.71 -8.27
N GLU A 445 12.26 -4.99 -7.45
CA GLU A 445 10.99 -4.39 -7.84
C GLU A 445 11.18 -3.31 -8.92
N PHE A 446 12.19 -2.44 -8.77
CA PHE A 446 12.52 -1.43 -9.79
C PHE A 446 13.04 -2.08 -11.08
N GLN A 447 13.83 -3.15 -10.98
CA GLN A 447 14.28 -3.89 -12.15
C GLN A 447 13.10 -4.51 -12.92
N LEU A 448 12.11 -5.07 -12.22
CA LEU A 448 10.88 -5.56 -12.84
C LEU A 448 10.14 -4.42 -13.54
N ALA A 449 10.03 -3.26 -12.91
CA ALA A 449 9.39 -2.08 -13.50
C ALA A 449 10.08 -1.59 -14.79
N GLU A 450 11.42 -1.60 -14.82
CA GLU A 450 12.23 -1.16 -15.97
C GLU A 450 12.32 -2.21 -17.09
N ASP A 451 12.31 -3.51 -16.78
CA ASP A 451 12.42 -4.58 -17.79
C ASP A 451 11.33 -4.50 -18.88
N GLY A 452 10.12 -4.03 -18.52
CA GLY A 452 9.02 -3.82 -19.47
C GLY A 452 9.13 -2.57 -20.34
N LEU A 453 10.16 -1.74 -20.18
CA LEU A 453 10.44 -0.56 -21.01
C LEU A 453 11.55 -0.80 -22.03
N LYS A 454 12.20 -1.98 -21.98
CA LYS A 454 13.27 -2.36 -22.92
C LYS A 454 12.70 -2.62 -24.31
N GLU A 455 13.46 -2.24 -25.34
CA GLU A 455 13.13 -2.56 -26.73
C GLU A 455 13.05 -4.08 -26.95
N ASP A 456 14.04 -4.83 -26.46
CA ASP A 456 13.98 -6.28 -26.38
C ASP A 456 13.48 -6.76 -25.01
N LEU A 457 12.16 -6.97 -24.94
CA LEU A 457 11.52 -7.56 -23.76
C LEU A 457 12.00 -8.97 -23.44
N LEU A 458 12.44 -9.79 -24.41
CA LEU A 458 12.93 -11.14 -24.12
C LEU A 458 14.35 -11.12 -23.51
N GLY A 459 15.06 -10.01 -23.70
CA GLY A 459 16.30 -9.66 -23.02
C GLY A 459 16.11 -9.40 -21.52
N ALA A 460 14.87 -9.24 -21.03
CA ALA A 460 14.56 -9.03 -19.62
C ALA A 460 15.31 -10.02 -18.70
N THR A 461 15.82 -9.49 -17.60
CA THR A 461 16.75 -10.21 -16.72
C THR A 461 16.12 -10.60 -15.40
N PHE A 462 15.02 -9.96 -15.02
CA PHE A 462 14.30 -10.20 -13.77
C PHE A 462 13.91 -11.68 -13.63
N PHE A 463 13.17 -12.24 -14.59
CA PHE A 463 12.71 -13.63 -14.50
C PHE A 463 13.85 -14.65 -14.56
N LYS A 464 15.00 -14.31 -15.16
CA LYS A 464 16.21 -15.16 -15.12
C LYS A 464 16.82 -15.26 -13.73
N ARG A 465 16.45 -14.40 -12.77
CA ARG A 465 16.89 -14.46 -11.36
C ARG A 465 16.04 -15.40 -10.52
N LEU A 466 14.80 -15.65 -10.95
CA LEU A 466 13.92 -16.65 -10.33
C LEU A 466 14.33 -18.09 -10.66
N ASP A 467 15.35 -18.28 -11.51
CA ASP A 467 15.90 -19.60 -11.81
C ASP A 467 16.35 -20.31 -10.52
N PRO A 468 15.77 -21.47 -10.18
CA PRO A 468 16.14 -22.23 -8.99
C PRO A 468 17.62 -22.61 -8.94
N ARG A 469 18.28 -22.77 -10.11
CA ARG A 469 19.71 -23.10 -10.22
C ARG A 469 20.62 -21.96 -9.79
N LYS A 470 20.12 -20.73 -9.73
CA LYS A 470 20.84 -19.57 -9.16
C LYS A 470 20.62 -19.42 -7.65
N ASN A 471 19.69 -20.18 -7.08
CA ASN A 471 19.27 -20.09 -5.69
C ASN A 471 19.43 -21.44 -4.96
N THR A 472 20.54 -22.14 -5.20
CA THR A 472 20.77 -23.53 -4.72
C THR A 472 20.82 -23.71 -3.21
N LYS A 473 21.03 -22.62 -2.46
CA LYS A 473 21.01 -22.62 -0.98
C LYS A 473 19.59 -22.58 -0.39
N LEU A 474 18.56 -22.35 -1.21
CA LEU A 474 17.16 -22.53 -0.83
C LEU A 474 16.78 -24.00 -0.94
N SER A 475 15.92 -24.46 -0.04
CA SER A 475 15.47 -25.86 0.02
C SER A 475 13.99 -25.96 0.39
N GLY A 476 13.42 -27.17 0.28
CA GLY A 476 12.03 -27.45 0.66
C GLY A 476 11.01 -26.70 -0.21
N PHE A 477 9.93 -26.24 0.42
CA PHE A 477 8.82 -25.56 -0.27
C PHE A 477 9.28 -24.32 -1.06
N HIS A 478 10.23 -23.54 -0.52
CA HIS A 478 10.73 -22.34 -1.23
C HIS A 478 11.37 -22.68 -2.57
N GLN A 479 12.13 -23.77 -2.63
CA GLN A 479 12.77 -24.19 -3.87
C GLN A 479 11.74 -24.74 -4.87
N GLN A 480 10.80 -25.56 -4.41
CA GLN A 480 9.71 -26.10 -5.24
C GLN A 480 8.85 -24.98 -5.86
N ASP A 481 8.56 -23.97 -5.07
CA ASP A 481 7.82 -22.79 -5.49
C ASP A 481 8.57 -21.99 -6.57
N LEU A 482 9.89 -21.82 -6.45
CA LEU A 482 10.69 -21.22 -7.52
C LEU A 482 10.69 -22.06 -8.79
N PHE A 483 10.77 -23.40 -8.67
CA PHE A 483 10.63 -24.30 -9.82
C PHE A 483 9.28 -24.13 -10.51
N ARG A 484 8.21 -23.99 -9.74
CA ARG A 484 6.86 -23.77 -10.26
C ARG A 484 6.76 -22.43 -11.01
N ILE A 485 7.21 -21.33 -10.40
CA ILE A 485 7.17 -20.00 -11.03
C ILE A 485 8.00 -19.97 -12.31
N TYR A 486 9.26 -20.36 -12.20
CA TYR A 486 10.20 -20.30 -13.32
C TYR A 486 9.84 -21.31 -14.42
N GLY A 487 9.37 -22.50 -14.04
CA GLY A 487 8.90 -23.52 -14.98
C GLY A 487 7.70 -23.04 -15.81
N ALA A 488 6.70 -22.44 -15.16
CA ALA A 488 5.55 -21.85 -15.86
C ALA A 488 6.00 -20.77 -16.85
N PHE A 489 6.88 -19.86 -16.41
CA PHE A 489 7.44 -18.81 -17.28
C PHE A 489 8.23 -19.40 -18.47
N GLN A 490 9.03 -20.45 -18.27
CA GLN A 490 9.83 -21.05 -19.33
C GLN A 490 8.98 -21.69 -20.43
N GLN A 491 7.85 -22.30 -20.05
CA GLN A 491 6.90 -22.93 -20.97
C GLN A 491 6.11 -21.95 -21.83
N LEU A 492 6.14 -20.66 -21.51
CA LEU A 492 5.51 -19.61 -22.32
C LEU A 492 6.24 -19.43 -23.67
N THR A 493 5.45 -19.28 -24.73
CA THR A 493 5.91 -18.85 -26.05
C THR A 493 6.47 -17.43 -26.01
N SER A 494 7.18 -17.00 -27.05
CA SER A 494 7.77 -15.64 -27.12
C SER A 494 6.73 -14.53 -26.93
N LEU A 495 5.54 -14.67 -27.52
CA LEU A 495 4.46 -13.69 -27.35
C LEU A 495 3.92 -13.68 -25.92
N GLU A 496 3.67 -14.86 -25.34
CA GLU A 496 3.19 -14.99 -23.96
C GLU A 496 4.21 -14.44 -22.95
N LYS A 497 5.52 -14.64 -23.17
CA LYS A 497 6.59 -14.04 -22.36
C LYS A 497 6.56 -12.52 -22.44
N LYS A 498 6.46 -11.95 -23.66
CA LYS A 498 6.35 -10.49 -23.85
C LYS A 498 5.13 -9.93 -23.11
N TYR A 499 3.97 -10.55 -23.27
CA TYR A 499 2.75 -10.19 -22.55
C TYR A 499 2.95 -10.22 -21.02
N PHE A 500 3.48 -11.34 -20.51
CA PHE A 500 3.70 -11.53 -19.08
C PHE A 500 4.67 -10.51 -18.49
N ILE A 501 5.79 -10.25 -19.18
CA ILE A 501 6.79 -9.25 -18.78
C ILE A 501 6.17 -7.86 -18.79
N SER A 502 5.50 -7.45 -19.87
CA SER A 502 4.91 -6.12 -20.01
C SER A 502 3.91 -5.82 -18.88
N PHE A 503 2.98 -6.73 -18.60
CA PHE A 503 1.99 -6.53 -17.54
C PHE A 503 2.59 -6.67 -16.14
N SER A 504 3.53 -7.58 -15.91
CA SER A 504 4.22 -7.68 -14.61
C SER A 504 4.99 -6.39 -14.30
N SER A 505 5.63 -5.81 -15.32
CA SER A 505 6.38 -4.55 -15.22
C SER A 505 5.45 -3.35 -15.02
N PHE A 506 4.29 -3.34 -15.71
CA PHE A 506 3.25 -2.34 -15.51
C PHE A 506 2.75 -2.34 -14.06
N VAL A 507 2.43 -3.50 -13.51
CA VAL A 507 1.98 -3.63 -12.12
C VAL A 507 3.06 -3.16 -11.13
N ALA A 508 4.33 -3.49 -11.38
CA ALA A 508 5.45 -3.01 -10.56
C ALA A 508 5.59 -1.48 -10.60
N ARG A 509 5.45 -0.84 -11.78
CA ARG A 509 5.46 0.62 -11.91
C ARG A 509 4.31 1.28 -11.16
N GLU A 510 3.08 0.79 -11.32
CA GLU A 510 1.92 1.30 -10.60
C GLU A 510 2.10 1.17 -9.07
N LYS A 511 2.63 0.04 -8.61
CA LYS A 511 2.97 -0.16 -7.20
C LYS A 511 4.00 0.85 -6.71
N ILE A 512 5.10 1.05 -7.45
CA ILE A 512 6.12 2.05 -7.09
C ILE A 512 5.51 3.45 -7.04
N LEU A 513 4.78 3.86 -8.08
CA LEU A 513 4.15 5.18 -8.16
C LEU A 513 3.16 5.39 -7.02
N SER A 514 2.36 4.39 -6.67
CA SER A 514 1.43 4.49 -5.55
C SER A 514 2.14 4.70 -4.20
N LYS A 515 3.36 4.17 -4.01
CA LYS A 515 4.11 4.31 -2.75
C LYS A 515 4.83 5.66 -2.66
N ILE A 516 5.68 5.95 -3.63
CA ILE A 516 6.58 7.13 -3.57
C ILE A 516 6.06 8.35 -4.33
N GLY A 517 4.96 8.21 -5.08
CA GLY A 517 4.40 9.26 -5.92
C GLY A 517 5.22 9.53 -7.18
N LYS A 518 4.69 10.41 -8.03
CA LYS A 518 5.43 11.09 -9.08
C LYS A 518 5.05 12.55 -9.04
N ASP A 519 6.03 13.41 -8.78
CA ASP A 519 5.80 14.83 -8.84
C ASP A 519 5.62 15.23 -10.32
N ASN A 520 4.38 15.52 -10.69
CA ASN A 520 4.01 16.04 -12.02
C ASN A 520 3.51 17.50 -11.93
N GLY A 521 3.81 18.21 -10.84
CA GLY A 521 3.42 19.62 -10.64
C GLY A 521 1.96 19.86 -10.23
N ARG A 522 1.00 19.05 -10.68
CA ARG A 522 -0.44 19.24 -10.40
C ARG A 522 -1.06 18.21 -9.45
N ARG A 523 -0.57 16.96 -9.45
CA ARG A 523 -0.97 15.89 -8.52
C ARG A 523 0.22 14.96 -8.29
N SER A 524 0.65 14.79 -7.04
CA SER A 524 1.44 13.64 -6.61
C SER A 524 0.48 12.74 -5.85
N LEU A 525 0.25 11.52 -6.31
CA LEU A 525 -0.61 10.54 -5.61
C LEU A 525 0.30 9.41 -5.14
N GLY A 526 0.89 9.59 -3.95
CA GLY A 526 1.76 8.60 -3.33
C GLY A 526 1.51 8.52 -1.83
N GLN A 527 1.57 7.32 -1.24
CA GLN A 527 1.44 7.12 0.21
C GLN A 527 2.42 8.00 1.00
N SER A 528 3.61 8.22 0.45
CA SER A 528 4.64 9.04 1.08
C SER A 528 4.27 10.52 1.27
N ASN A 529 3.23 11.01 0.59
CA ASN A 529 2.67 12.34 0.83
C ASN A 529 2.20 12.51 2.27
N LEU A 530 1.80 11.41 2.94
CA LEU A 530 1.44 11.39 4.35
C LEU A 530 2.48 12.12 5.21
N TRP A 531 3.78 11.99 4.93
CA TRP A 531 4.84 12.70 5.67
C TRP A 531 5.64 13.73 4.85
N ARG A 532 5.55 13.73 3.51
CA ARG A 532 6.30 14.67 2.64
C ARG A 532 5.58 16.00 2.43
N ASP A 533 4.25 15.97 2.40
CA ASP A 533 3.40 17.13 2.15
C ASP A 533 3.01 17.83 3.46
N SER A 534 2.95 19.16 3.41
CA SER A 534 2.44 19.97 4.53
C SER A 534 0.93 19.84 4.68
N ILE A 535 0.41 20.10 5.88
CA ILE A 535 -1.04 20.14 6.15
C ILE A 535 -1.76 21.10 5.20
N ARG A 536 -1.18 22.28 4.93
CA ARG A 536 -1.71 23.28 3.99
C ARG A 536 -1.86 22.72 2.58
N GLU A 537 -0.86 22.00 2.08
CA GLU A 537 -0.92 21.37 0.75
C GLU A 537 -1.99 20.29 0.67
N LYS A 538 -2.17 19.51 1.73
CA LYS A 538 -3.20 18.45 1.82
C LYS A 538 -4.61 19.05 1.86
N LEU A 539 -4.82 20.11 2.64
CA LEU A 539 -6.09 20.85 2.69
C LEU A 539 -6.47 21.44 1.33
N ASN A 540 -5.51 22.05 0.63
CA ASN A 540 -5.72 22.61 -0.72
C ASN A 540 -6.10 21.55 -1.76
N ARG A 541 -5.72 20.28 -1.56
CA ARG A 541 -6.10 19.15 -2.41
C ARG A 541 -7.31 18.37 -1.92
N PHE A 542 -7.90 18.78 -0.79
CA PHE A 542 -9.03 18.12 -0.16
C PHE A 542 -8.73 16.66 0.30
N GLU A 543 -7.46 16.35 0.56
CA GLU A 543 -6.93 14.99 0.82
C GLU A 543 -6.87 14.60 2.31
N ILE A 544 -7.23 15.51 3.22
CA ILE A 544 -7.18 15.33 4.67
C ILE A 544 -8.49 15.77 5.33
N LEU A 545 -8.98 15.00 6.30
CA LEU A 545 -9.93 15.47 7.30
C LEU A 545 -9.12 15.95 8.50
N HIS A 546 -9.11 17.25 8.74
CA HIS A 546 -8.17 17.90 9.66
C HIS A 546 -8.85 18.34 10.97
N GLU A 547 -8.10 18.28 12.08
CA GLU A 547 -8.51 18.79 13.41
C GLU A 547 -9.87 18.29 13.90
N LEU A 548 -10.14 17.01 13.64
CA LEU A 548 -11.32 16.30 14.10
C LEU A 548 -11.34 16.18 15.62
N LYS A 549 -12.45 16.52 16.26
CA LYS A 549 -12.63 16.39 17.71
C LYS A 549 -13.40 15.11 18.01
N LEU A 550 -12.88 14.26 18.88
CA LEU A 550 -13.53 13.02 19.27
C LEU A 550 -14.76 13.33 20.14
N GLU A 551 -15.95 12.92 19.70
CA GLU A 551 -17.22 13.05 20.45
C GLU A 551 -17.55 11.77 21.23
N ALA A 552 -17.28 10.59 20.66
CA ALA A 552 -17.51 9.31 21.32
C ALA A 552 -16.48 8.26 20.88
N ASN A 553 -16.09 7.40 21.81
CA ASN A 553 -15.10 6.35 21.62
C ASN A 553 -15.71 4.97 21.93
N GLU A 554 -15.93 4.18 20.90
CA GLU A 554 -16.41 2.80 20.99
C GLU A 554 -15.34 1.83 20.41
N SER A 555 -14.06 2.21 20.48
CA SER A 555 -12.96 1.41 19.93
C SER A 555 -12.80 0.05 20.63
N GLY A 556 -13.31 -0.09 21.85
CA GLY A 556 -13.35 -1.30 22.65
C GLY A 556 -14.58 -2.17 22.44
N GLU A 557 -15.44 -1.87 21.46
CA GLU A 557 -16.63 -2.67 21.16
C GLU A 557 -16.37 -3.75 20.10
N ALA A 558 -17.36 -4.61 19.84
CA ALA A 558 -17.29 -5.62 18.79
C ALA A 558 -17.16 -4.99 17.39
N GLU A 559 -17.83 -3.85 17.18
CA GLU A 559 -17.62 -2.97 16.03
C GLU A 559 -16.85 -1.73 16.52
N PRO A 560 -15.52 -1.64 16.33
CA PRO A 560 -14.69 -0.63 16.97
C PRO A 560 -14.85 0.75 16.30
N MET A 561 -15.80 1.54 16.77
CA MET A 561 -16.22 2.81 16.18
C MET A 561 -15.65 4.03 16.90
N LEU A 562 -15.35 5.08 16.13
CA LEU A 562 -14.98 6.40 16.63
C LEU A 562 -15.85 7.47 15.94
N TYR A 563 -16.35 8.41 16.74
CA TYR A 563 -17.24 9.46 16.29
C TYR A 563 -16.54 10.80 16.44
N PHE A 564 -16.40 11.53 15.35
CA PHE A 564 -15.72 12.82 15.37
C PHE A 564 -16.61 13.95 14.87
N LYS A 565 -16.44 15.11 15.51
CA LYS A 565 -16.90 16.41 15.02
C LYS A 565 -15.87 17.02 14.08
N ARG A 566 -16.33 17.56 12.95
CA ARG A 566 -15.54 18.26 11.93
C ARG A 566 -15.96 19.72 11.84
N ASN A 567 -15.03 20.60 11.45
CA ASN A 567 -15.36 21.98 11.12
C ASN A 567 -16.21 22.03 9.82
N PRO A 568 -17.45 22.56 9.86
CA PRO A 568 -18.31 22.70 8.67
C PRO A 568 -17.73 23.59 7.56
N GLU A 569 -16.84 24.53 7.89
CA GLU A 569 -16.16 25.38 6.90
C GLU A 569 -15.18 24.59 6.03
N GLN A 570 -14.67 23.48 6.56
CA GLN A 570 -13.79 22.57 5.84
C GLN A 570 -14.58 21.47 5.12
N ALA A 571 -15.88 21.62 4.83
CA ALA A 571 -16.73 20.53 4.34
C ALA A 571 -16.22 19.82 3.07
N LEU A 572 -15.54 20.55 2.17
CA LEU A 572 -15.01 19.98 0.92
C LEU A 572 -13.94 18.93 1.21
N THR A 573 -14.13 17.75 0.64
CA THR A 573 -13.20 16.63 0.76
C THR A 573 -13.34 15.69 -0.43
N ASN A 574 -12.26 14.99 -0.79
CA ASN A 574 -12.30 13.90 -1.76
C ASN A 574 -12.63 12.52 -1.14
N PHE A 575 -12.82 12.45 0.19
CA PHE A 575 -13.25 11.23 0.88
C PHE A 575 -14.70 10.86 0.56
N ARG A 576 -14.99 9.56 0.59
CA ARG A 576 -16.30 8.94 0.39
C ARG A 576 -16.57 7.89 1.45
N LYS A 577 -17.85 7.57 1.66
CA LYS A 577 -18.24 6.41 2.48
C LYS A 577 -17.58 5.15 1.91
N GLY A 578 -16.95 4.37 2.79
CA GLY A 578 -16.23 3.15 2.45
C GLY A 578 -14.73 3.36 2.14
N ASP A 579 -14.25 4.60 2.05
CA ASP A 579 -12.83 4.86 1.86
C ASP A 579 -12.03 4.41 3.08
N ILE A 580 -10.85 3.86 2.83
CA ILE A 580 -9.89 3.48 3.86
C ILE A 580 -9.05 4.69 4.27
N GLY A 581 -8.75 4.80 5.56
CA GLY A 581 -7.98 5.92 6.08
C GLY A 581 -6.97 5.51 7.13
N ILE A 582 -6.00 6.39 7.34
CA ILE A 582 -5.06 6.41 8.46
C ILE A 582 -5.48 7.56 9.37
N LEU A 583 -5.86 7.21 10.59
CA LEU A 583 -6.16 8.12 11.69
C LEU A 583 -4.90 8.30 12.55
N TYR A 584 -4.59 9.55 12.89
CA TYR A 584 -3.46 9.90 13.75
C TYR A 584 -3.70 11.25 14.48
N PRO A 585 -3.11 11.47 15.66
CA PRO A 585 -3.25 12.74 16.38
C PRO A 585 -2.77 13.98 15.60
N ALA A 586 -3.49 15.09 15.70
CA ALA A 586 -3.09 16.38 15.17
C ALA A 586 -2.08 17.06 16.12
N LEU A 587 -0.79 16.75 15.96
CA LEU A 587 0.30 17.37 16.72
C LEU A 587 0.67 18.74 16.13
N SER A 588 0.85 19.75 16.97
CA SER A 588 1.43 21.03 16.55
C SER A 588 2.95 20.96 16.40
N LYS A 589 3.67 20.54 17.45
CA LYS A 589 5.15 20.60 17.56
C LYS A 589 5.94 19.54 16.77
N ASP A 590 5.33 18.98 15.72
CA ASP A 590 5.97 18.02 14.81
C ASP A 590 5.42 18.10 13.38
N GLY A 591 4.08 18.16 13.19
CA GLY A 591 3.39 18.06 11.90
C GLY A 591 3.56 16.70 11.16
N ASN A 592 4.62 15.95 11.45
CA ASN A 592 4.94 14.64 10.90
C ASN A 592 4.10 13.52 11.57
N PRO A 593 3.21 12.82 10.85
CA PRO A 593 2.38 11.77 11.40
C PRO A 593 3.14 10.51 11.82
N LEU A 594 4.40 10.34 11.41
CA LEU A 594 5.15 9.10 11.68
C LEU A 594 5.79 9.02 13.07
N HIS A 595 5.69 10.07 13.89
CA HIS A 595 6.24 10.11 15.25
C HIS A 595 5.23 9.66 16.32
N GLN A 596 4.33 8.73 15.95
CA GLN A 596 3.27 8.21 16.80
C GLN A 596 2.68 6.92 16.20
N GLN A 597 1.78 6.27 16.94
CA GLN A 597 0.98 5.16 16.42
C GLN A 597 0.02 5.65 15.34
N LEU A 598 -0.13 4.85 14.29
CA LEU A 598 -1.08 5.05 13.21
C LEU A 598 -2.24 4.05 13.34
N PHE A 599 -3.47 4.53 13.17
CA PHE A 599 -4.67 3.70 13.22
C PHE A 599 -5.26 3.54 11.83
N LYS A 600 -5.33 2.31 11.31
CA LYS A 600 -5.96 2.03 10.01
C LYS A 600 -7.44 1.72 10.21
N GLY A 601 -8.29 2.24 9.33
CA GLY A 601 -9.73 2.06 9.43
C GLY A 601 -10.48 2.40 8.15
N THR A 602 -11.80 2.57 8.28
CA THR A 602 -12.71 2.85 7.17
C THR A 602 -13.72 3.92 7.57
N ILE A 603 -14.00 4.86 6.68
CA ILE A 603 -15.05 5.88 6.85
C ILE A 603 -16.41 5.20 6.65
N ILE A 604 -17.25 5.23 7.69
CA ILE A 604 -18.58 4.61 7.68
C ILE A 604 -19.67 5.61 7.29
N SER A 605 -19.56 6.83 7.79
CA SER A 605 -20.38 7.96 7.39
C SER A 605 -19.53 9.23 7.35
N LEU A 606 -19.92 10.15 6.47
CA LEU A 606 -19.26 11.43 6.30
C LEU A 606 -20.33 12.48 6.03
N GLU A 607 -20.61 13.28 7.06
CA GLU A 607 -21.56 14.37 7.06
C GLU A 607 -20.81 15.71 7.02
N LYS A 608 -21.55 16.83 7.01
CA LYS A 608 -20.94 18.18 6.93
C LYS A 608 -20.12 18.51 8.18
N ASP A 609 -20.62 18.11 9.34
CA ASP A 609 -20.07 18.42 10.67
C ASP A 609 -19.63 17.17 11.45
N ARG A 610 -19.82 15.96 10.90
CA ARG A 610 -19.51 14.69 11.57
C ARG A 610 -18.85 13.68 10.64
N VAL A 611 -17.98 12.84 11.21
CA VAL A 611 -17.42 11.68 10.53
C VAL A 611 -17.40 10.49 11.49
N GLN A 612 -17.82 9.33 10.99
CA GLN A 612 -17.73 8.06 11.70
C GLN A 612 -16.61 7.22 11.09
N PHE A 613 -15.67 6.81 11.92
CA PHE A 613 -14.50 6.05 11.51
C PHE A 613 -14.42 4.74 12.28
N ARG A 614 -14.48 3.61 11.56
CA ARG A 614 -14.33 2.29 12.17
C ARG A 614 -12.89 1.84 12.08
N LEU A 615 -12.30 1.50 13.22
CA LEU A 615 -10.96 0.92 13.27
C LEU A 615 -10.95 -0.47 12.62
N ARG A 616 -9.81 -0.83 12.04
CA ARG A 616 -9.63 -2.19 11.49
C ARG A 616 -9.56 -3.24 12.60
N HIS A 617 -9.04 -2.85 13.76
CA HIS A 617 -8.83 -3.69 14.92
C HIS A 617 -9.39 -3.03 16.16
N LYS A 618 -9.94 -3.85 17.04
CA LYS A 618 -10.45 -3.44 18.35
C LYS A 618 -9.31 -2.86 19.19
N GLN A 619 -9.58 -1.83 19.98
CA GLN A 619 -8.63 -1.24 20.93
C GLN A 619 -9.26 -1.25 22.32
N PHE A 620 -8.68 -2.02 23.25
CA PHE A 620 -9.17 -2.11 24.63
C PHE A 620 -8.45 -1.12 25.55
N ASN A 621 -7.20 -0.78 25.25
CA ASN A 621 -6.54 0.38 25.86
C ASN A 621 -6.98 1.65 25.11
N THR A 622 -7.80 2.48 25.76
CA THR A 622 -8.31 3.74 25.20
C THR A 622 -7.46 4.96 25.52
N GLN A 623 -6.41 4.83 26.35
CA GLN A 623 -5.63 5.97 26.86
C GLN A 623 -5.09 6.86 25.74
N VAL A 624 -4.71 6.27 24.60
CA VAL A 624 -4.23 7.02 23.43
C VAL A 624 -5.28 7.97 22.86
N PHE A 625 -6.56 7.63 22.94
CA PHE A 625 -7.67 8.49 22.48
C PHE A 625 -7.96 9.63 23.45
N ASP A 626 -7.69 9.41 24.74
CA ASP A 626 -7.90 10.39 25.80
C ASP A 626 -6.74 11.40 25.91
N GLN A 627 -5.55 11.04 25.43
CA GLN A 627 -4.35 11.89 25.44
C GLN A 627 -4.38 13.04 24.41
N PHE A 628 -5.18 12.92 23.35
CA PHE A 628 -5.18 13.89 22.24
C PHE A 628 -6.57 14.43 21.93
N ASN A 629 -6.67 15.77 21.86
CA ASN A 629 -7.94 16.47 21.64
C ASN A 629 -8.35 16.60 20.16
N GLN A 630 -7.39 16.46 19.24
CA GLN A 630 -7.59 16.67 17.81
C GLN A 630 -6.92 15.58 17.00
N TRP A 631 -7.57 15.20 15.91
CA TRP A 631 -7.21 14.05 15.08
C TRP A 631 -7.25 14.41 13.60
N ASN A 632 -6.48 13.69 12.81
CA ASN A 632 -6.47 13.79 11.36
C ASN A 632 -6.76 12.44 10.73
N ILE A 633 -7.45 12.44 9.59
CA ILE A 633 -7.65 11.26 8.74
C ILE A 633 -7.12 11.57 7.34
N GLU A 634 -6.21 10.73 6.84
CA GLU A 634 -5.69 10.74 5.46
C GLU A 634 -5.98 9.41 4.76
N HIS A 635 -5.98 9.38 3.42
CA HIS A 635 -6.22 8.15 2.65
C HIS A 635 -5.14 7.09 2.93
N ASP A 636 -5.54 5.83 3.13
CA ASP A 636 -4.62 4.69 3.17
C ASP A 636 -4.52 4.01 1.79
N MET A 637 -3.54 3.12 1.62
CA MET A 637 -3.40 2.29 0.42
C MET A 637 -3.42 0.80 0.77
N ILE A 638 -4.06 -0.01 -0.07
CA ILE A 638 -4.02 -1.49 0.01
C ILE A 638 -3.01 -2.04 -0.99
N GLU A 639 -1.83 -2.46 -0.50
CA GLU A 639 -0.80 -3.07 -1.34
C GLU A 639 -1.20 -4.44 -1.92
N SER A 640 -2.08 -5.18 -1.24
CA SER A 640 -2.50 -6.52 -1.68
C SER A 640 -3.24 -6.51 -3.03
N GLY A 641 -3.75 -5.36 -3.48
CA GLY A 641 -4.33 -5.20 -4.81
C GLY A 641 -3.32 -5.50 -5.92
N PHE A 642 -2.11 -4.93 -5.84
CA PHE A 642 -1.04 -5.17 -6.82
C PHE A 642 -0.59 -6.63 -6.84
N THR A 643 -0.48 -7.23 -5.66
CA THR A 643 -0.18 -8.66 -5.52
C THR A 643 -1.27 -9.53 -6.16
N GLY A 644 -2.54 -9.13 -6.07
CA GLY A 644 -3.65 -9.80 -6.77
C GLY A 644 -3.47 -9.81 -8.30
N LEU A 645 -3.00 -8.70 -8.88
CA LEU A 645 -2.72 -8.58 -10.32
C LEU A 645 -1.58 -9.52 -10.75
N GLN A 646 -0.47 -9.55 -9.99
CA GLN A 646 0.66 -10.45 -10.28
C GLN A 646 0.25 -11.93 -10.19
N LYS A 647 -0.56 -12.30 -9.18
CA LYS A 647 -1.11 -13.65 -9.05
C LYS A 647 -2.06 -14.01 -10.19
N GLY A 648 -2.84 -13.05 -10.68
CA GLY A 648 -3.71 -13.23 -11.85
C GLY A 648 -2.90 -13.54 -13.12
N LEU A 649 -1.81 -12.81 -13.37
CA LEU A 649 -0.88 -13.12 -14.46
C LEU A 649 -0.24 -14.49 -14.29
N PHE A 650 0.20 -14.83 -13.08
CA PHE A 650 0.80 -16.14 -12.82
C PHE A 650 -0.19 -17.29 -13.05
N ALA A 651 -1.42 -17.15 -12.57
CA ALA A 651 -2.49 -18.11 -12.84
C ALA A 651 -2.77 -18.25 -14.34
N PHE A 652 -2.71 -17.16 -15.10
CA PHE A 652 -2.81 -17.21 -16.55
C PHE A 652 -1.63 -17.96 -17.19
N ALA A 653 -0.39 -17.72 -16.72
CA ALA A 653 0.78 -18.45 -17.22
C ALA A 653 0.69 -19.97 -16.99
N GLU A 654 0.12 -20.40 -15.85
CA GLU A 654 -0.13 -21.82 -15.54
C GLU A 654 -1.34 -22.41 -16.28
N SER A 655 -2.17 -21.58 -16.92
CA SER A 655 -3.39 -22.04 -17.60
C SER A 655 -3.05 -22.87 -18.84
N PRO A 656 -3.87 -23.86 -19.22
CA PRO A 656 -3.67 -24.64 -20.44
C PRO A 656 -3.47 -23.77 -21.69
N LYS A 657 -2.57 -24.20 -22.59
CA LYS A 657 -2.19 -23.45 -23.80
C LYS A 657 -3.40 -22.99 -24.63
N HIS A 658 -4.42 -23.83 -24.80
CA HIS A 658 -5.60 -23.47 -25.59
C HIS A 658 -6.44 -22.33 -25.00
N LEU A 659 -6.41 -22.13 -23.68
CA LEU A 659 -7.03 -20.99 -22.99
C LEU A 659 -6.15 -19.74 -23.12
N ARG A 660 -4.82 -19.90 -23.03
CA ARG A 660 -3.90 -18.78 -23.26
C ARG A 660 -3.97 -18.26 -24.70
N ASP A 661 -4.03 -19.16 -25.67
CA ASP A 661 -4.22 -18.81 -27.08
C ASP A 661 -5.60 -18.16 -27.32
N LEU A 662 -6.65 -18.55 -26.59
CA LEU A 662 -7.98 -17.92 -26.65
C LEU A 662 -7.94 -16.47 -26.15
N TYR A 663 -7.48 -16.25 -24.92
CA TYR A 663 -7.51 -14.92 -24.30
C TYR A 663 -6.48 -13.95 -24.89
N LEU A 664 -5.40 -14.44 -25.52
CA LEU A 664 -4.49 -13.62 -26.32
C LEU A 664 -4.97 -13.38 -27.77
N GLY A 665 -6.17 -13.82 -28.13
CA GLY A 665 -6.73 -13.63 -29.47
C GLY A 665 -6.01 -14.41 -30.58
N LYS A 666 -5.21 -15.43 -30.23
CA LYS A 666 -4.53 -16.30 -31.20
C LYS A 666 -5.46 -17.38 -31.77
N ARG A 667 -6.57 -17.63 -31.08
CA ARG A 667 -7.65 -18.51 -31.53
C ARG A 667 -9.00 -17.83 -31.26
N PRO A 668 -9.94 -17.85 -32.22
CA PRO A 668 -11.29 -17.34 -31.98
C PRO A 668 -12.07 -18.25 -31.01
N PRO A 669 -13.07 -17.70 -30.30
CA PRO A 669 -13.97 -18.51 -29.49
C PRO A 669 -14.77 -19.50 -30.35
N GLU A 670 -15.10 -20.65 -29.79
CA GLU A 670 -15.91 -21.67 -30.46
C GLU A 670 -17.30 -21.12 -30.81
N LYS A 671 -17.71 -21.33 -32.07
CA LYS A 671 -19.03 -20.92 -32.56
C LYS A 671 -20.11 -21.83 -31.98
N PRO A 672 -21.15 -21.29 -31.32
CA PRO A 672 -22.22 -22.13 -30.83
C PRO A 672 -23.12 -22.62 -31.96
N LYS A 673 -23.71 -23.81 -31.78
CA LYS A 673 -24.85 -24.26 -32.60
C LYS A 673 -26.09 -23.54 -32.08
N TYR A 674 -26.55 -22.51 -32.80
CA TYR A 674 -27.70 -21.71 -32.38
C TYR A 674 -28.99 -22.51 -32.48
N ASN A 675 -29.68 -22.64 -31.35
CA ASN A 675 -31.08 -22.99 -31.29
C ASN A 675 -31.92 -21.71 -31.48
N ASN A 676 -32.59 -21.61 -32.63
CA ASN A 676 -33.46 -20.48 -32.94
C ASN A 676 -34.80 -20.55 -32.19
N ASP A 677 -35.20 -21.73 -31.74
CA ASP A 677 -36.45 -21.99 -30.99
C ASP A 677 -36.34 -21.55 -29.53
N LEU A 678 -35.17 -21.06 -29.10
CA LEU A 678 -34.97 -20.53 -27.77
C LEU A 678 -35.86 -19.29 -27.58
N VAL A 679 -36.82 -19.39 -26.66
CA VAL A 679 -37.75 -18.31 -26.34
C VAL A 679 -37.07 -17.34 -25.38
N ALA A 680 -36.97 -16.07 -25.79
CA ALA A 680 -36.43 -15.01 -24.95
C ALA A 680 -37.52 -14.53 -23.96
N PRO A 681 -37.15 -14.11 -22.73
CA PRO A 681 -38.09 -13.48 -21.81
C PRO A 681 -38.82 -12.27 -22.42
N LYS A 682 -40.11 -12.09 -22.08
CA LYS A 682 -40.94 -10.99 -22.58
C LYS A 682 -40.41 -9.62 -22.14
N GLY A 683 -40.64 -8.59 -22.95
CA GLY A 683 -40.32 -7.20 -22.62
C GLY A 683 -38.92 -6.72 -23.02
N MET A 684 -38.18 -7.54 -23.77
CA MET A 684 -36.94 -7.12 -24.44
C MET A 684 -37.23 -6.57 -25.83
N THR A 685 -36.37 -5.66 -26.32
CA THR A 685 -36.40 -5.27 -27.74
C THR A 685 -35.85 -6.39 -28.62
N GLY A 686 -36.17 -6.41 -29.91
CA GLY A 686 -35.65 -7.45 -30.82
C GLY A 686 -34.12 -7.54 -30.85
N HIS A 687 -33.42 -6.41 -30.65
CA HIS A 687 -31.96 -6.41 -30.52
C HIS A 687 -31.49 -7.01 -29.19
N GLN A 688 -32.15 -6.69 -28.07
CA GLN A 688 -31.84 -7.27 -26.77
C GLN A 688 -32.10 -8.78 -26.75
N GLU A 689 -33.19 -9.25 -27.37
CA GLU A 689 -33.47 -10.69 -27.54
C GLU A 689 -32.36 -11.39 -28.33
N LEU A 690 -31.91 -10.80 -29.43
CA LEU A 690 -30.81 -11.34 -30.23
C LEU A 690 -29.52 -11.46 -29.40
N VAL A 691 -29.16 -10.41 -28.66
CA VAL A 691 -27.97 -10.39 -27.80
C VAL A 691 -28.10 -11.42 -26.67
N PHE A 692 -29.27 -11.50 -26.03
CA PHE A 692 -29.57 -12.49 -25.00
C PHE A 692 -29.39 -13.92 -25.52
N LYS A 693 -30.00 -14.27 -26.67
CA LYS A 693 -29.89 -15.61 -27.26
C LYS A 693 -28.44 -15.97 -27.61
N LYS A 694 -27.65 -15.00 -28.07
CA LYS A 694 -26.22 -15.19 -28.36
C LYS A 694 -25.39 -15.38 -27.08
N ALA A 695 -25.59 -14.53 -26.08
CA ALA A 695 -24.88 -14.60 -24.81
C ALA A 695 -25.14 -15.93 -24.08
N LEU A 696 -26.40 -16.36 -24.05
CA LEU A 696 -26.82 -17.60 -23.40
C LEU A 696 -26.13 -18.83 -24.01
N GLN A 697 -26.01 -18.86 -25.34
CA GLN A 697 -25.54 -20.03 -26.11
C GLN A 697 -24.03 -20.05 -26.37
N ALA A 698 -23.31 -18.96 -26.06
CA ALA A 698 -21.85 -18.89 -26.24
C ALA A 698 -21.13 -20.07 -25.55
N LYS A 699 -20.06 -20.60 -26.15
CA LYS A 699 -19.36 -21.77 -25.61
C LYS A 699 -18.24 -21.43 -24.64
N GLU A 700 -17.46 -20.40 -24.94
CA GLU A 700 -16.25 -20.05 -24.17
C GLU A 700 -16.37 -18.66 -23.55
N TYR A 701 -16.42 -17.61 -24.36
CA TYR A 701 -16.72 -16.27 -23.84
C TYR A 701 -17.67 -15.48 -24.75
N PHE A 702 -18.35 -14.51 -24.15
CA PHE A 702 -19.18 -13.53 -24.86
C PHE A 702 -18.88 -12.12 -24.36
N LEU A 703 -18.73 -11.17 -25.27
CA LEU A 703 -18.53 -9.76 -24.95
C LEU A 703 -19.84 -9.01 -25.22
N LEU A 704 -20.46 -8.50 -24.16
CA LEU A 704 -21.65 -7.66 -24.23
C LEU A 704 -21.21 -6.20 -24.12
N TRP A 705 -21.20 -5.53 -25.25
CA TRP A 705 -21.01 -4.08 -25.32
C TRP A 705 -22.35 -3.36 -25.33
N GLY A 706 -22.49 -2.32 -24.50
CA GLY A 706 -23.69 -1.49 -24.48
C GLY A 706 -23.42 -0.08 -23.92
N PRO A 707 -23.75 0.99 -24.66
CA PRO A 707 -23.68 2.37 -24.17
C PRO A 707 -24.49 2.62 -22.87
N PRO A 708 -24.30 3.78 -22.20
CA PRO A 708 -25.12 4.17 -21.06
C PRO A 708 -26.62 4.09 -21.36
N GLY A 709 -27.41 3.60 -20.41
CA GLY A 709 -28.87 3.53 -20.53
C GLY A 709 -29.45 2.39 -21.37
N THR A 710 -28.62 1.55 -22.03
CA THR A 710 -29.10 0.44 -22.89
C THR A 710 -29.66 -0.78 -22.14
N GLY A 711 -29.61 -0.77 -20.80
CA GLY A 711 -30.17 -1.84 -19.97
C GLY A 711 -29.28 -3.07 -19.81
N LYS A 712 -27.95 -2.94 -19.93
CA LYS A 712 -26.98 -4.05 -19.74
C LYS A 712 -27.26 -4.87 -18.47
N THR A 713 -27.30 -4.21 -17.31
CA THR A 713 -27.51 -4.88 -16.02
C THR A 713 -29.00 -5.13 -15.75
N LYS A 714 -29.83 -4.07 -15.81
CA LYS A 714 -31.25 -4.12 -15.44
C LYS A 714 -32.12 -4.98 -16.37
N ILE A 715 -31.70 -5.18 -17.63
CA ILE A 715 -32.45 -5.97 -18.62
C ILE A 715 -31.67 -7.22 -19.00
N LEU A 716 -30.48 -7.11 -19.60
CA LEU A 716 -29.80 -8.27 -20.18
C LEU A 716 -29.26 -9.23 -19.11
N LEU A 717 -28.48 -8.75 -18.13
CA LEU A 717 -27.96 -9.58 -17.03
C LEU A 717 -29.11 -10.17 -16.22
N ARG A 718 -30.09 -9.36 -15.81
CA ARG A 718 -31.30 -9.81 -15.09
C ARG A 718 -31.97 -10.99 -15.80
N ASN A 719 -32.31 -10.83 -17.08
CA ASN A 719 -33.03 -11.85 -17.83
C ASN A 719 -32.17 -13.11 -18.07
N LEU A 720 -30.85 -12.94 -18.25
CA LEU A 720 -29.92 -14.06 -18.36
C LEU A 720 -29.89 -14.88 -17.06
N VAL A 721 -29.79 -14.23 -15.91
CA VAL A 721 -29.83 -14.90 -14.61
C VAL A 721 -31.18 -15.57 -14.37
N ALA A 722 -32.29 -14.89 -14.68
CA ALA A 722 -33.64 -15.44 -14.56
C ALA A 722 -33.78 -16.74 -15.37
N TYR A 723 -33.40 -16.71 -16.65
CA TYR A 723 -33.45 -17.87 -17.52
C TYR A 723 -32.60 -19.03 -16.99
N LEU A 724 -31.37 -18.76 -16.55
CA LEU A 724 -30.49 -19.80 -16.00
C LEU A 724 -31.05 -20.39 -14.69
N LEU A 725 -31.67 -19.58 -13.84
CA LEU A 725 -32.30 -20.06 -12.62
C LEU A 725 -33.56 -20.91 -12.89
N GLU A 726 -34.36 -20.56 -13.90
CA GLU A 726 -35.63 -21.21 -14.18
C GLU A 726 -35.51 -22.42 -15.10
N GLN A 727 -34.64 -22.34 -16.11
CA GLN A 727 -34.58 -23.31 -17.22
C GLN A 727 -33.38 -24.25 -17.14
N THR A 728 -32.42 -24.01 -16.24
CA THR A 728 -31.23 -24.86 -16.09
C THR A 728 -30.93 -25.15 -14.62
N LYS A 729 -29.91 -25.98 -14.38
CA LYS A 729 -29.32 -26.24 -13.06
C LYS A 729 -27.97 -25.55 -12.88
N GLU A 730 -27.61 -24.62 -13.78
CA GLU A 730 -26.31 -23.95 -13.76
C GLU A 730 -26.13 -23.13 -12.48
N ASN A 731 -24.90 -23.13 -11.98
CA ASN A 731 -24.42 -22.28 -10.92
C ASN A 731 -23.69 -21.07 -11.50
N ILE A 732 -24.01 -19.88 -10.99
CA ILE A 732 -23.64 -18.61 -11.60
C ILE A 732 -22.79 -17.80 -10.63
N LEU A 733 -21.61 -17.35 -11.09
CA LEU A 733 -20.80 -16.37 -10.40
C LEU A 733 -20.98 -15.00 -11.05
N LEU A 734 -21.58 -14.06 -10.33
CA LEU A 734 -21.77 -12.68 -10.77
C LEU A 734 -20.69 -11.80 -10.14
N LEU A 735 -19.90 -11.12 -10.96
CA LEU A 735 -18.83 -10.27 -10.51
C LEU A 735 -18.99 -8.85 -11.03
N ALA A 736 -18.45 -7.89 -10.31
CA ALA A 736 -18.28 -6.53 -10.81
C ALA A 736 -16.99 -5.88 -10.30
N TYR A 737 -16.65 -4.72 -10.86
CA TYR A 737 -15.50 -3.94 -10.41
C TYR A 737 -15.71 -3.28 -9.03
N THR A 738 -16.86 -2.62 -8.83
CA THR A 738 -17.14 -1.83 -7.62
C THR A 738 -18.25 -2.43 -6.77
N ASN A 739 -18.27 -2.14 -5.46
CA ASN A 739 -19.37 -2.59 -4.59
C ASN A 739 -20.74 -2.02 -5.03
N ARG A 740 -20.76 -0.79 -5.59
CA ARG A 740 -21.98 -0.21 -6.15
C ARG A 740 -22.51 -1.01 -7.33
N ALA A 741 -21.64 -1.43 -8.26
CA ALA A 741 -22.06 -2.30 -9.35
C ALA A 741 -22.57 -3.66 -8.84
N VAL A 742 -21.97 -4.18 -7.76
CA VAL A 742 -22.49 -5.40 -7.08
C VAL A 742 -23.89 -5.15 -6.48
N ASP A 743 -24.14 -4.00 -5.85
CA ASP A 743 -25.48 -3.60 -5.37
C ASP A 743 -26.49 -3.54 -6.54
N GLU A 744 -26.08 -2.97 -7.67
CA GLU A 744 -26.93 -2.89 -8.87
C GLU A 744 -27.25 -4.28 -9.44
N ILE A 745 -26.30 -5.21 -9.42
CA ILE A 745 -26.53 -6.62 -9.75
C ILE A 745 -27.51 -7.26 -8.76
N CYS A 746 -27.33 -7.07 -7.44
CA CYS A 746 -28.23 -7.61 -6.43
C CYS A 746 -29.68 -7.13 -6.64
N GLY A 747 -29.87 -5.82 -6.84
CA GLY A 747 -31.20 -5.27 -7.13
C GLY A 747 -31.79 -5.81 -8.43
N ALA A 748 -30.97 -6.02 -9.46
CA ALA A 748 -31.42 -6.61 -10.72
C ALA A 748 -31.90 -8.06 -10.52
N ILE A 749 -31.18 -8.90 -9.78
CA ILE A 749 -31.57 -10.30 -9.57
C ILE A 749 -32.75 -10.46 -8.61
N GLU A 750 -32.86 -9.62 -7.57
CA GLU A 750 -34.02 -9.64 -6.65
C GLU A 750 -35.31 -9.19 -7.34
N SER A 751 -35.21 -8.40 -8.42
CA SER A 751 -36.37 -8.01 -9.24
C SER A 751 -36.91 -9.14 -10.15
N ILE A 752 -36.31 -10.32 -10.15
CA ILE A 752 -36.78 -11.48 -10.93
C ILE A 752 -38.04 -12.06 -10.27
N ASN A 753 -37.91 -12.53 -9.03
CA ASN A 753 -39.00 -13.01 -8.17
C ASN A 753 -38.54 -13.05 -6.69
N ALA A 754 -39.49 -13.16 -5.76
CA ALA A 754 -39.22 -13.16 -4.33
C ALA A 754 -38.30 -14.32 -3.87
N ASP A 755 -38.36 -15.47 -4.54
CA ASP A 755 -37.60 -16.66 -4.16
C ASP A 755 -36.09 -16.53 -4.43
N VAL A 756 -35.66 -15.59 -5.29
CA VAL A 756 -34.25 -15.42 -5.64
C VAL A 756 -33.40 -15.16 -4.40
N GLN A 757 -33.91 -14.43 -3.41
CA GLN A 757 -33.20 -14.16 -2.14
C GLN A 757 -32.73 -15.42 -1.42
N SER A 758 -33.49 -16.52 -1.51
CA SER A 758 -33.07 -17.80 -0.93
C SER A 758 -31.94 -18.48 -1.71
N LYS A 759 -31.81 -18.15 -3.00
CA LYS A 759 -30.93 -18.82 -3.98
C LYS A 759 -29.57 -18.14 -4.17
N TYR A 760 -29.33 -16.97 -3.57
CA TYR A 760 -28.06 -16.26 -3.74
C TYR A 760 -27.31 -15.95 -2.45
N LEU A 761 -26.02 -15.66 -2.63
CA LEU A 761 -25.08 -15.25 -1.59
C LEU A 761 -24.28 -14.06 -2.08
N ARG A 762 -23.99 -13.09 -1.21
CA ARG A 762 -23.12 -11.97 -1.48
C ARG A 762 -21.81 -12.08 -0.73
N ILE A 763 -20.70 -11.82 -1.41
CA ILE A 763 -19.38 -11.71 -0.81
C ILE A 763 -18.96 -10.24 -0.77
N GLY A 764 -18.65 -9.75 0.42
CA GLY A 764 -18.25 -8.37 0.64
C GLY A 764 -18.13 -8.06 2.13
N SER A 765 -18.10 -6.77 2.46
CA SER A 765 -18.17 -6.26 3.82
C SER A 765 -19.53 -5.57 4.04
N ARG A 766 -19.97 -5.52 5.30
CA ARG A 766 -21.22 -4.85 5.72
C ARG A 766 -21.26 -3.39 5.29
N TYR A 767 -20.24 -2.61 5.63
CA TYR A 767 -20.21 -1.16 5.45
C TYR A 767 -20.02 -0.70 4.00
N SER A 768 -19.53 -1.57 3.12
CA SER A 768 -19.42 -1.31 1.67
C SER A 768 -20.61 -1.85 0.88
N THR A 769 -21.59 -2.47 1.52
CA THR A 769 -22.79 -3.05 0.91
C THR A 769 -23.99 -2.15 1.19
N GLY A 770 -24.84 -1.92 0.18
CA GLY A 770 -26.10 -1.21 0.40
C GLY A 770 -27.01 -1.95 1.39
N GLU A 771 -27.69 -1.22 2.27
CA GLU A 771 -28.56 -1.76 3.34
C GLU A 771 -29.52 -2.87 2.87
N PRO A 772 -30.21 -2.77 1.71
CA PRO A 772 -31.13 -3.82 1.26
C PRO A 772 -30.47 -5.19 1.08
N PHE A 773 -29.16 -5.23 0.84
CA PHE A 773 -28.43 -6.46 0.48
C PHE A 773 -27.52 -6.97 1.62
N VAL A 774 -27.50 -6.30 2.77
CA VAL A 774 -26.64 -6.69 3.91
C VAL A 774 -26.97 -8.10 4.40
N GLN A 775 -28.24 -8.47 4.47
CA GLN A 775 -28.68 -9.79 4.91
C GLN A 775 -28.13 -10.93 4.03
N GLN A 776 -27.80 -10.63 2.77
CA GLN A 776 -27.29 -11.60 1.80
C GLN A 776 -25.79 -11.83 1.92
N LEU A 777 -25.09 -11.05 2.75
CA LEU A 777 -23.66 -11.22 2.98
C LEU A 777 -23.35 -12.58 3.60
N LEU A 778 -22.28 -13.22 3.12
CA LEU A 778 -21.79 -14.50 3.67
C LEU A 778 -21.67 -14.46 5.20
N GLN A 779 -21.12 -13.38 5.77
CA GLN A 779 -20.96 -13.24 7.22
C GLN A 779 -22.31 -13.22 7.97
N GLN A 780 -23.35 -12.64 7.39
CA GLN A 780 -24.69 -12.61 7.99
C GLN A 780 -25.38 -13.97 7.83
N GLN A 781 -25.28 -14.59 6.64
CA GLN A 781 -25.86 -15.90 6.36
C GLN A 781 -25.25 -17.03 7.19
N ILE A 782 -23.98 -16.90 7.62
CA ILE A 782 -23.31 -17.91 8.46
C ILE A 782 -23.31 -17.60 9.95
N ALA A 783 -23.91 -16.49 10.39
CA ALA A 783 -23.86 -16.06 11.80
C ALA A 783 -24.42 -17.13 12.75
N GLU A 784 -25.52 -17.77 12.36
CA GLU A 784 -26.19 -18.83 13.12
C GLU A 784 -25.71 -20.25 12.75
N VAL A 785 -24.69 -20.38 11.90
CA VAL A 785 -24.20 -21.69 11.45
C VAL A 785 -23.24 -22.26 12.49
N ASP A 786 -23.68 -23.34 13.13
CA ASP A 786 -22.99 -24.00 14.25
C ASP A 786 -22.15 -25.23 13.83
N THR A 787 -22.25 -25.70 12.58
CA THR A 787 -21.54 -26.90 12.11
C THR A 787 -20.97 -26.74 10.71
N ARG A 788 -19.85 -27.44 10.44
CA ARG A 788 -19.23 -27.52 9.10
C ARG A 788 -20.19 -28.06 8.04
N ALA A 789 -21.03 -29.03 8.39
CA ALA A 789 -21.99 -29.64 7.48
C ALA A 789 -23.05 -28.63 7.03
N LYS A 790 -23.68 -27.91 7.99
CA LYS A 790 -24.63 -26.84 7.67
C LYS A 790 -24.02 -25.72 6.85
N LEU A 791 -22.75 -25.34 7.10
CA LEU A 791 -22.08 -24.34 6.28
C LEU A 791 -21.91 -24.80 4.82
N ARG A 792 -21.46 -26.05 4.62
CA ARG A 792 -21.30 -26.63 3.27
C ARG A 792 -22.65 -26.67 2.55
N GLU A 793 -23.69 -27.17 3.22
CA GLU A 793 -25.04 -27.24 2.69
C GLU A 793 -25.58 -25.86 2.32
N LEU A 794 -25.42 -24.87 3.21
CA LEU A 794 -25.82 -23.50 2.96
C LEU A 794 -25.14 -22.97 1.70
N ILE A 795 -23.80 -23.06 1.59
CA ILE A 795 -23.08 -22.56 0.41
C ILE A 795 -23.52 -23.29 -0.85
N GLN A 796 -23.61 -24.61 -0.82
CA GLN A 796 -24.00 -25.45 -1.97
C GLN A 796 -25.44 -25.21 -2.42
N SER A 797 -26.34 -24.85 -1.51
CA SER A 797 -27.73 -24.52 -1.84
C SER A 797 -27.89 -23.25 -2.67
N LYS A 798 -26.90 -22.34 -2.63
CA LYS A 798 -26.94 -21.06 -3.34
C LYS A 798 -26.52 -21.26 -4.79
N ARG A 799 -27.42 -21.04 -5.74
CA ARG A 799 -27.12 -21.13 -7.18
C ARG A 799 -26.40 -19.90 -7.72
N VAL A 800 -26.48 -18.77 -7.03
CA VAL A 800 -25.86 -17.51 -7.45
C VAL A 800 -24.94 -17.00 -6.35
N VAL A 801 -23.70 -16.65 -6.70
CA VAL A 801 -22.80 -15.91 -5.81
C VAL A 801 -22.46 -14.58 -6.47
N VAL A 802 -22.61 -13.49 -5.72
CA VAL A 802 -22.35 -12.12 -6.20
C VAL A 802 -21.19 -11.51 -5.41
N SER A 803 -20.21 -10.91 -6.08
CA SER A 803 -19.02 -10.35 -5.42
C SER A 803 -18.36 -9.26 -6.27
N THR A 804 -17.48 -8.44 -5.69
CA THR A 804 -16.45 -7.78 -6.51
C THR A 804 -15.39 -8.79 -6.94
N VAL A 805 -14.72 -8.55 -8.06
CA VAL A 805 -13.60 -9.40 -8.51
C VAL A 805 -12.49 -9.46 -7.45
N ALA A 806 -12.19 -8.33 -6.79
CA ALA A 806 -11.18 -8.25 -5.74
C ALA A 806 -11.56 -9.09 -4.51
N SER A 807 -12.80 -8.97 -4.02
CA SER A 807 -13.29 -9.75 -2.88
C SER A 807 -13.28 -11.24 -3.17
N MET A 808 -13.63 -11.65 -4.40
CA MET A 808 -13.62 -13.06 -4.80
C MET A 808 -12.20 -13.64 -4.85
N ALA A 809 -11.23 -12.86 -5.35
CA ALA A 809 -9.82 -13.27 -5.40
C ALA A 809 -9.24 -13.59 -4.01
N THR A 810 -9.78 -12.99 -2.94
CA THR A 810 -9.34 -13.26 -1.55
C THR A 810 -9.96 -14.51 -0.91
N LYS A 811 -10.93 -15.16 -1.58
CA LYS A 811 -11.66 -16.34 -1.04
C LYS A 811 -11.61 -17.53 -2.00
N PRO A 812 -10.41 -18.04 -2.35
CA PRO A 812 -10.28 -19.19 -3.25
C PRO A 812 -10.99 -20.46 -2.72
N GLU A 813 -11.24 -20.57 -1.42
CA GLU A 813 -11.98 -21.66 -0.79
C GLU A 813 -13.41 -21.78 -1.33
N LEU A 814 -14.04 -20.66 -1.72
CA LEU A 814 -15.39 -20.68 -2.31
C LEU A 814 -15.42 -21.46 -3.62
N LEU A 815 -14.38 -21.36 -4.46
CA LEU A 815 -14.27 -22.12 -5.70
C LEU A 815 -14.05 -23.62 -5.47
N LYS A 816 -13.73 -24.04 -4.24
CA LYS A 816 -13.60 -25.45 -3.84
C LYS A 816 -14.86 -25.98 -3.18
N LEU A 817 -15.59 -25.12 -2.47
CA LEU A 817 -16.85 -25.45 -1.82
C LEU A 817 -18.04 -25.41 -2.79
N HIS A 818 -17.90 -24.67 -3.88
CA HIS A 818 -18.94 -24.41 -4.86
C HIS A 818 -18.41 -24.50 -6.29
N ASN A 819 -19.16 -25.16 -7.16
CA ASN A 819 -18.83 -25.28 -8.58
C ASN A 819 -19.65 -24.28 -9.37
N PHE A 820 -18.98 -23.45 -10.17
CA PHE A 820 -19.64 -22.47 -11.05
C PHE A 820 -19.51 -22.89 -12.50
N ASP A 821 -20.63 -22.99 -13.20
CA ASP A 821 -20.67 -23.29 -14.63
C ASP A 821 -20.35 -22.04 -15.47
N ARG A 822 -20.82 -20.89 -15.00
CA ARG A 822 -20.74 -19.62 -15.71
C ARG A 822 -20.31 -18.48 -14.81
N VAL A 823 -19.40 -17.65 -15.32
CA VAL A 823 -19.07 -16.35 -14.71
C VAL A 823 -19.61 -15.21 -15.58
N ILE A 824 -20.25 -14.23 -14.97
CA ILE A 824 -20.70 -13.00 -15.62
C ILE A 824 -20.05 -11.84 -14.88
N ILE A 825 -19.29 -11.02 -15.60
CA ILE A 825 -18.55 -9.89 -15.04
C ILE A 825 -19.13 -8.61 -15.62
N ASP A 826 -19.79 -7.82 -14.77
CA ASP A 826 -20.28 -6.48 -15.10
C ASP A 826 -19.20 -5.43 -14.90
N GLU A 827 -19.30 -4.33 -15.65
CA GLU A 827 -18.29 -3.28 -15.72
C GLU A 827 -16.86 -3.82 -15.99
N ALA A 828 -16.75 -4.87 -16.81
CA ALA A 828 -15.50 -5.55 -17.11
C ALA A 828 -14.48 -4.64 -17.80
N SER A 829 -14.91 -3.60 -18.51
CA SER A 829 -14.03 -2.61 -19.15
C SER A 829 -13.28 -1.72 -18.16
N GLN A 830 -13.73 -1.64 -16.90
CA GLN A 830 -13.06 -0.88 -15.83
C GLN A 830 -12.02 -1.71 -15.08
N ILE A 831 -11.91 -3.02 -15.38
CA ILE A 831 -11.04 -3.96 -14.67
C ILE A 831 -9.75 -4.15 -15.45
N LEU A 832 -8.61 -4.02 -14.76
CA LEU A 832 -7.32 -4.30 -15.35
C LEU A 832 -7.22 -5.77 -15.78
N GLU A 833 -6.78 -6.00 -17.01
CA GLU A 833 -6.68 -7.32 -17.63
C GLU A 833 -5.93 -8.38 -16.78
N PRO A 834 -4.80 -8.08 -16.11
CA PRO A 834 -4.13 -8.99 -15.17
C PRO A 834 -5.05 -9.63 -14.12
N MET A 835 -6.07 -8.90 -13.68
CA MET A 835 -7.04 -9.36 -12.69
C MET A 835 -8.07 -10.33 -13.25
N LEU A 836 -8.33 -10.26 -14.57
CA LEU A 836 -9.32 -11.06 -15.27
C LEU A 836 -8.72 -12.35 -15.82
N VAL A 837 -7.59 -12.29 -16.51
CA VAL A 837 -7.10 -13.42 -17.33
C VAL A 837 -6.86 -14.70 -16.53
N GLY A 838 -6.31 -14.59 -15.31
CA GLY A 838 -6.12 -15.74 -14.42
C GLY A 838 -7.41 -16.26 -13.78
N LEU A 839 -8.44 -15.41 -13.71
CA LEU A 839 -9.76 -15.78 -13.20
C LEU A 839 -10.59 -16.47 -14.28
N LEU A 840 -10.64 -15.89 -15.49
CA LEU A 840 -11.41 -16.39 -16.62
C LEU A 840 -10.96 -17.78 -17.06
N ALA A 841 -9.68 -18.11 -16.92
CA ALA A 841 -9.16 -19.45 -17.19
C ALA A 841 -9.70 -20.55 -16.25
N LYS A 842 -10.41 -20.19 -15.16
CA LYS A 842 -11.00 -21.14 -14.21
C LYS A 842 -12.45 -21.53 -14.56
N PHE A 843 -13.07 -20.85 -15.52
CA PHE A 843 -14.48 -21.08 -15.88
C PHE A 843 -14.59 -21.56 -17.32
N LYS A 844 -15.56 -22.43 -17.57
CA LYS A 844 -15.84 -22.94 -18.92
C LYS A 844 -16.47 -21.87 -19.80
N GLN A 845 -17.39 -21.09 -19.21
CA GLN A 845 -18.10 -20.05 -19.91
C GLN A 845 -18.03 -18.71 -19.16
N SER A 846 -17.67 -17.65 -19.88
CA SER A 846 -17.53 -16.31 -19.34
C SER A 846 -18.34 -15.28 -20.14
N ILE A 847 -19.01 -14.36 -19.46
CA ILE A 847 -19.70 -13.23 -20.11
C ILE A 847 -19.14 -11.94 -19.53
N LEU A 848 -18.55 -11.11 -20.38
CA LEU A 848 -17.98 -9.83 -20.00
C LEU A 848 -18.90 -8.72 -20.50
N ILE A 849 -19.39 -7.91 -19.58
CA ILE A 849 -20.31 -6.81 -19.85
C ILE A 849 -19.57 -5.51 -19.57
N GLY A 850 -19.61 -4.55 -20.50
CA GLY A 850 -18.95 -3.27 -20.28
C GLY A 850 -19.09 -2.29 -21.44
N ASP A 851 -18.40 -1.17 -21.29
CA ASP A 851 -18.27 -0.13 -22.31
C ASP A 851 -16.86 0.46 -22.27
N HIS A 852 -16.12 0.32 -23.37
CA HIS A 852 -14.75 0.84 -23.48
C HIS A 852 -14.71 2.36 -23.73
N LYS A 853 -15.87 3.00 -23.88
CA LYS A 853 -16.02 4.46 -24.00
C LYS A 853 -16.36 5.14 -22.66
N GLN A 854 -16.49 4.37 -21.59
CA GLN A 854 -16.63 4.82 -20.19
C GLN A 854 -15.35 4.45 -19.45
#